data_AF-A0A399YLY3-F1
#
_entry.id   AF-A0A399YLY3-F1
#
_cell.length_a   1.000
_cell.length_b   1.000
_cell.length_c   1.000
_cell.angle_alpha   90.00
_cell.angle_beta   90.00
_cell.angle_gamma   90.00
#
_symmetry.space_group_name_H-M   'P 1'
#
loop_
_entity.id
_entity.type
_entity.pdbx_description
1 polymer ?
#
loop_
_entity_poly.entity_id
_entity_poly.type
_entity_poly.pdbx_seq_one_letter_code
_entity_poly.pdbx_strand_id
1 'polypeptide(L)'
;MASHHPRAARDRLPCWKRLDVEPFIACEEHNTMTTRTSTTRRALVAAGAALMLVAGGAGAATSAPTAPDAPPSPDAPVLPDPTQVHRISGPNRYATAAEIAKTFPAGASPTVVVTSGQGFADALSSQLPTSLTGATDSEDRAAGTPVPILLTRTGSLPEVTKDALAHLHPSKIVVVGGPAAVSETVLAELGQYAGTVQRVAGANRYETSAAVVGSYPSGVPVLYVATGQSFPDGLTAGAAAGRDGVPVLLTDPAKLRDVTAQAITDLAPQSVVVVGGPAAVSDTVLEAIAEIVPDTTRVSGANRYATAAAVAGGYEADSVAYLASGQNFPDALTGGAFAAYHQGPLLLTRTLTVPEATGDALDMLSPQGLVLFGGPASVAQAVVDGLDEVLPAWYDELIVQLLSFNDYHGHIEVEDGKLSEEQDPEQNLVGGAVNLSTTLDMLRTRSFENQTLTVAAGDLIGGSTFISGLFQDEPSVETLEVAGLDISSVGNHEFDEGVDELLRMQNGGNHELGQFDDEPYDGADFQWLAANVVDKETREPILPATEVRNVAGVDIGFIGMTLEATPTLVSPGGVADVDFLDEVETANAQAAQLRAQGVESIVVLLHEGGYQTGTYNGCEGISGAVVDIAENLAPSIDAVITGHTHQPYICQIDDPAGEPRSVTSANQYGRVVTETALSVSRTTGDVLRDRVWADNHLVLQSVADDPEMVQVVEKWQAKASVLAGRVVGTVAEDITGDSSGNRGIETPMADLVADAILAATSAPEDGGAQISFMNVGGVRASLFVDQISNAEDPGEVTYQEAYNVMPFGNLLVSIDMTGEQIKTVLEQQYQPVPDRSSRPMLALGVSDGFTYTWDATQPQGERASNLALNGTPIDPAATYRVSTLNFLQEGGDLFTGFTEGTNLMGGPEDLAALVQYLNDNPGLTAPGDRIEGL
;
A
#
# COMPACT_ATOMS: atom_id res chain seq x y z
N MET A 1 -18.73 -58.26 -32.79
CA MET A 1 -19.67 -57.16 -32.49
C MET A 1 -18.87 -56.06 -31.83
N ALA A 2 -18.84 -54.88 -32.47
CA ALA A 2 -18.48 -53.53 -31.98
C ALA A 2 -17.21 -53.34 -31.10
N SER A 3 -16.36 -52.33 -31.24
CA SER A 3 -15.92 -51.41 -32.31
C SER A 3 -14.82 -50.58 -31.63
N HIS A 4 -13.60 -50.60 -32.16
CA HIS A 4 -12.45 -49.85 -31.65
C HIS A 4 -12.54 -48.36 -32.02
N HIS A 5 -12.21 -47.48 -31.06
CA HIS A 5 -11.75 -46.11 -31.33
C HIS A 5 -10.49 -45.81 -30.50
N PRO A 6 -9.40 -45.33 -31.11
CA PRO A 6 -8.22 -44.86 -30.40
C PRO A 6 -8.30 -43.36 -30.08
N ARG A 7 -7.66 -42.99 -28.97
CA ARG A 7 -7.41 -41.61 -28.53
C ARG A 7 -6.61 -40.84 -29.59
N ALA A 8 -7.07 -39.63 -29.91
CA ALA A 8 -6.29 -38.62 -30.63
C ALA A 8 -5.97 -37.49 -29.65
N ALA A 9 -4.68 -37.18 -29.54
CA ALA A 9 -4.13 -36.02 -28.87
C ALA A 9 -4.61 -34.73 -29.58
N ARG A 10 -4.94 -33.70 -28.81
CA ARG A 10 -5.07 -32.34 -29.30
C ARG A 10 -3.75 -31.61 -29.02
N ASP A 11 -3.18 -31.10 -30.10
CA ASP A 11 -1.94 -30.34 -30.13
C ASP A 11 -2.07 -29.01 -29.38
N ARG A 12 -0.96 -28.67 -28.72
CA ARG A 12 -0.69 -27.41 -28.01
C ARG A 12 -0.41 -26.27 -29.01
N LEU A 13 -0.91 -25.08 -28.71
CA LEU A 13 -0.39 -23.79 -29.22
C LEU A 13 0.30 -23.05 -28.03
N PRO A 14 1.26 -22.14 -28.30
CA PRO A 14 2.58 -22.23 -27.67
C PRO A 14 2.82 -21.28 -26.49
N CYS A 15 3.52 -21.81 -25.49
CA CYS A 15 4.26 -21.06 -24.46
C CYS A 15 5.37 -20.19 -25.10
N TRP A 16 5.47 -18.93 -24.67
CA TRP A 16 6.70 -18.16 -24.82
C TRP A 16 7.66 -18.58 -23.71
N LYS A 17 8.76 -19.25 -24.08
CA LYS A 17 9.82 -19.69 -23.18
C LYS A 17 10.94 -18.65 -23.11
N ARG A 18 11.37 -18.40 -21.87
CA ARG A 18 12.69 -17.89 -21.44
C ARG A 18 13.82 -18.34 -22.37
N LEU A 19 14.71 -17.40 -22.70
CA LEU A 19 16.04 -17.69 -23.24
C LEU A 19 17.08 -17.42 -22.16
N ASP A 20 17.70 -18.51 -21.70
CA ASP A 20 18.95 -18.52 -20.95
C ASP A 20 20.07 -17.89 -21.79
N VAL A 21 20.81 -16.94 -21.21
CA VAL A 21 22.18 -16.61 -21.64
C VAL A 21 23.04 -16.25 -20.43
N GLU A 22 23.90 -17.17 -20.02
CA GLU A 22 25.12 -16.91 -19.23
C GLU A 22 26.37 -17.28 -20.09
N PRO A 23 27.61 -16.92 -19.70
CA PRO A 23 28.16 -15.57 -19.67
C PRO A 23 29.42 -15.49 -20.58
N PHE A 24 29.85 -14.28 -20.95
CA PHE A 24 31.19 -14.07 -21.53
C PHE A 24 32.03 -13.21 -20.60
N ILE A 25 33.08 -13.85 -20.06
CA ILE A 25 34.14 -13.26 -19.24
C ILE A 25 35.29 -12.74 -20.11
N ALA A 26 35.82 -11.60 -19.65
CA ALA A 26 37.16 -11.02 -19.82
C ALA A 26 37.55 -10.30 -21.13
N CYS A 27 37.80 -8.99 -21.00
CA CYS A 27 39.18 -8.48 -21.03
C CYS A 27 39.29 -7.16 -20.24
N GLU A 28 40.20 -7.15 -19.26
CA GLU A 28 40.68 -5.99 -18.51
C GLU A 28 41.42 -4.98 -19.42
N GLU A 29 41.35 -3.68 -19.08
CA GLU A 29 42.55 -2.83 -19.10
C GLU A 29 42.42 -1.66 -18.10
N HIS A 30 43.50 -1.49 -17.33
CA HIS A 30 43.76 -0.46 -16.33
C HIS A 30 43.65 0.99 -16.84
N ASN A 31 43.14 1.91 -16.00
CA ASN A 31 43.91 3.11 -15.63
C ASN A 31 43.38 3.89 -14.42
N THR A 32 44.19 3.86 -13.34
CA THR A 32 44.59 4.95 -12.43
C THR A 32 43.63 6.09 -12.04
N MET A 33 43.33 6.11 -10.74
CA MET A 33 43.33 7.26 -9.81
C MET A 33 43.47 8.68 -10.40
N THR A 34 42.54 9.57 -10.02
CA THR A 34 42.94 10.84 -9.40
C THR A 34 41.83 11.42 -8.53
N THR A 35 42.17 11.54 -7.24
CA THR A 35 41.51 12.32 -6.20
C THR A 35 41.39 13.80 -6.58
N ARG A 36 40.23 14.43 -6.32
CA ARG A 36 40.16 15.85 -5.92
C ARG A 36 39.03 16.09 -4.92
N THR A 37 39.47 16.30 -3.68
CA THR A 37 38.80 17.01 -2.60
C THR A 37 38.39 18.43 -2.98
N SER A 38 37.21 18.89 -2.57
CA SER A 38 37.01 20.28 -2.14
C SER A 38 35.92 20.41 -1.08
N THR A 39 36.36 20.43 0.17
CA THR A 39 35.69 21.07 1.30
C THR A 39 35.56 22.57 1.06
N THR A 40 34.38 23.17 1.28
CA THR A 40 34.30 24.51 1.90
C THR A 40 33.00 24.72 2.68
N ARG A 41 33.16 24.95 3.99
CA ARG A 41 32.17 25.45 4.95
C ARG A 41 31.74 26.90 4.66
N ARG A 42 30.53 27.28 5.10
CA ARG A 42 30.14 28.60 5.67
C ARG A 42 28.70 28.45 6.22
N ALA A 43 28.49 28.19 7.52
CA ALA A 43 28.51 29.11 8.67
C ALA A 43 27.22 29.96 8.81
N LEU A 44 26.52 29.67 9.92
CA LEU A 44 25.39 30.37 10.53
C LEU A 44 25.58 31.89 10.70
N VAL A 45 24.48 32.64 10.60
CA VAL A 45 24.19 33.82 11.44
C VAL A 45 22.73 33.73 11.90
N ALA A 46 22.54 33.72 13.21
CA ALA A 46 21.25 33.77 13.89
C ALA A 46 20.90 35.21 14.33
N ALA A 47 19.62 35.37 14.70
CA ALA A 47 19.01 36.29 15.67
C ALA A 47 18.17 37.46 15.14
N GLY A 48 16.90 37.44 15.55
CA GLY A 48 15.96 38.57 15.53
C GLY A 48 14.53 38.16 15.86
N ALA A 49 14.24 37.88 17.14
CA ALA A 49 12.92 37.49 17.63
C ALA A 49 11.92 38.67 17.83
N ALA A 50 10.63 38.30 17.77
CA ALA A 50 9.53 38.66 18.69
C ALA A 50 8.35 39.52 18.16
N LEU A 51 7.15 38.87 18.18
CA LEU A 51 5.82 39.27 18.72
C LEU A 51 5.17 40.57 18.22
N MET A 52 3.86 40.75 17.99
CA MET A 52 2.59 40.02 18.21
C MET A 52 1.47 40.73 17.39
N LEU A 53 0.36 40.02 17.12
CA LEU A 53 -1.07 40.39 17.29
C LEU A 53 -2.02 40.10 16.10
N VAL A 54 -2.85 39.08 16.35
CA VAL A 54 -4.33 39.01 16.21
C VAL A 54 -4.94 38.65 14.85
N ALA A 55 -5.21 37.35 14.75
CA ALA A 55 -6.50 36.69 14.54
C ALA A 55 -7.42 37.11 13.38
N GLY A 56 -7.70 36.12 12.53
CA GLY A 56 -8.93 36.03 11.74
C GLY A 56 -8.78 35.19 10.49
N GLY A 57 -9.35 33.98 10.49
CA GLY A 57 -9.76 33.29 9.27
C GLY A 57 -8.99 32.01 8.98
N ALA A 58 -9.74 30.90 9.02
CA ALA A 58 -9.42 29.60 8.44
C ALA A 58 -8.85 29.70 7.02
N GLY A 59 -7.98 28.77 6.65
CA GLY A 59 -7.59 28.57 5.25
C GLY A 59 -6.24 27.91 5.04
N ALA A 60 -6.29 26.60 4.77
CA ALA A 60 -5.62 25.88 3.67
C ALA A 60 -4.08 25.86 3.56
N ALA A 61 -3.53 24.64 3.67
CA ALA A 61 -2.31 24.17 3.00
C ALA A 61 -2.57 22.68 2.63
N THR A 62 -3.08 22.39 1.42
CA THR A 62 -2.39 22.11 0.14
C THR A 62 -1.94 20.65 0.01
N SER A 63 -2.93 19.82 -0.32
CA SER A 63 -2.80 18.54 -1.02
C SER A 63 -2.27 18.75 -2.45
N ALA A 64 -1.60 17.74 -3.00
CA ALA A 64 -1.50 17.61 -4.45
C ALA A 64 -2.93 17.59 -5.04
N PRO A 65 -3.18 18.17 -6.23
CA PRO A 65 -4.53 18.22 -6.79
C PRO A 65 -4.95 16.80 -7.14
N THR A 66 -5.80 16.21 -6.32
CA THR A 66 -6.67 15.14 -6.76
C THR A 66 -7.49 15.70 -7.94
N ALA A 67 -7.51 14.98 -9.06
CA ALA A 67 -8.52 15.22 -10.07
C ALA A 67 -9.88 15.10 -9.35
N PRO A 68 -10.85 16.01 -9.60
CA PRO A 68 -12.14 15.92 -8.93
C PRO A 68 -12.74 14.54 -9.20
N ASP A 69 -13.23 13.88 -8.14
CA ASP A 69 -13.99 12.62 -8.22
C ASP A 69 -14.99 12.71 -9.38
N ALA A 70 -14.74 11.94 -10.43
CA ALA A 70 -15.68 11.81 -11.52
C ALA A 70 -16.70 10.75 -11.10
N PRO A 71 -18.01 11.02 -11.12
CA PRO A 71 -18.99 9.98 -10.85
C PRO A 71 -18.81 8.80 -11.83
N PRO A 72 -19.14 7.56 -11.44
CA PRO A 72 -18.97 6.37 -12.28
C PRO A 72 -19.64 6.57 -13.64
N SER A 73 -18.90 6.29 -14.73
CA SER A 73 -19.25 6.59 -16.12
C SER A 73 -20.66 6.06 -16.50
N PRO A 74 -21.68 6.93 -16.61
CA PRO A 74 -23.01 6.51 -17.09
C PRO A 74 -23.08 6.44 -18.62
N ASP A 75 -21.98 6.78 -19.32
CA ASP A 75 -22.00 7.11 -20.74
C ASP A 75 -21.12 6.20 -21.61
N ALA A 76 -20.57 5.08 -21.13
CA ALA A 76 -19.81 4.16 -21.98
C ALA A 76 -20.61 3.79 -23.26
N PRO A 77 -19.97 3.72 -24.45
CA PRO A 77 -20.71 3.47 -25.67
C PRO A 77 -21.40 2.10 -25.57
N VAL A 78 -22.71 2.06 -25.85
CA VAL A 78 -23.46 0.80 -25.88
C VAL A 78 -22.98 -0.03 -27.07
N LEU A 79 -22.13 -1.02 -26.79
CA LEU A 79 -21.59 -1.92 -27.80
C LEU A 79 -22.60 -3.02 -28.14
N PRO A 80 -22.88 -3.29 -29.43
CA PRO A 80 -23.79 -4.36 -29.85
C PRO A 80 -23.40 -5.76 -29.32
N ASP A 81 -22.11 -6.01 -29.17
CA ASP A 81 -21.54 -7.22 -28.58
C ASP A 81 -20.21 -6.87 -27.90
N PRO A 82 -20.18 -6.63 -26.58
CA PRO A 82 -18.97 -6.19 -25.88
C PRO A 82 -17.83 -7.23 -25.92
N THR A 83 -18.12 -8.47 -26.30
CA THR A 83 -17.13 -9.54 -26.44
C THR A 83 -16.42 -9.54 -27.81
N GLN A 84 -16.75 -8.59 -28.70
CA GLN A 84 -16.10 -8.39 -29.99
C GLN A 84 -15.58 -6.96 -30.13
N VAL A 85 -14.51 -6.80 -30.91
CA VAL A 85 -13.93 -5.50 -31.24
C VAL A 85 -14.85 -4.72 -32.18
N HIS A 86 -15.26 -3.52 -31.75
CA HIS A 86 -16.08 -2.61 -32.55
C HIS A 86 -15.20 -1.67 -33.35
N ARG A 87 -15.11 -1.92 -34.67
CA ARG A 87 -14.32 -1.08 -35.57
C ARG A 87 -15.10 0.10 -36.12
N ILE A 88 -14.63 1.32 -35.86
CA ILE A 88 -15.09 2.54 -36.51
C ILE A 88 -14.05 2.97 -37.55
N SER A 89 -14.42 2.95 -38.84
CA SER A 89 -13.48 3.23 -39.92
C SER A 89 -14.13 3.75 -41.19
N GLY A 90 -13.35 4.49 -41.98
CA GLY A 90 -13.68 4.84 -43.36
C GLY A 90 -12.55 4.49 -44.34
N PRO A 91 -12.78 4.65 -45.66
CA PRO A 91 -11.77 4.35 -46.69
C PRO A 91 -10.51 5.24 -46.62
N ASN A 92 -10.53 6.31 -45.83
CA ASN A 92 -9.39 7.19 -45.56
C ASN A 92 -9.64 7.97 -44.27
N ARG A 93 -8.61 8.68 -43.78
CA ARG A 93 -8.67 9.48 -42.54
C ARG A 93 -9.83 10.47 -42.42
N TYR A 94 -10.25 11.09 -43.52
CA TYR A 94 -11.36 12.05 -43.49
C TYR A 94 -12.69 11.34 -43.28
N ALA A 95 -12.84 10.16 -43.91
CA ALA A 95 -14.01 9.33 -43.72
C ALA A 95 -14.02 8.67 -42.34
N THR A 96 -12.88 8.17 -41.83
CA THR A 96 -12.81 7.65 -40.44
C THR A 96 -13.17 8.74 -39.43
N ALA A 97 -12.61 9.95 -39.56
CA ALA A 97 -12.96 11.09 -38.72
C ALA A 97 -14.45 11.43 -38.78
N ALA A 98 -15.04 11.39 -39.98
CA ALA A 98 -16.47 11.62 -40.17
C ALA A 98 -17.34 10.55 -39.48
N GLU A 99 -16.98 9.27 -39.56
CA GLU A 99 -17.72 8.19 -38.90
C GLU A 99 -17.59 8.23 -37.38
N ILE A 100 -16.39 8.51 -36.84
CA ILE A 100 -16.20 8.73 -35.40
C ILE A 100 -17.06 9.89 -34.92
N ALA A 101 -17.01 11.03 -35.62
CA ALA A 101 -17.78 12.21 -35.25
C ALA A 101 -19.29 11.95 -35.22
N LYS A 102 -19.83 11.19 -36.19
CA LYS A 102 -21.26 10.80 -36.21
C LYS A 102 -21.65 9.81 -35.11
N THR A 103 -20.69 9.16 -34.46
CA THR A 103 -20.94 8.19 -33.38
C THR A 103 -21.14 8.89 -32.03
N PHE A 104 -20.75 10.16 -31.90
CA PHE A 104 -21.08 10.94 -30.71
C PHE A 104 -22.60 11.00 -30.49
N PRO A 105 -23.09 10.93 -29.24
CA PRO A 105 -24.51 11.07 -28.94
C PRO A 105 -25.12 12.36 -29.50
N ALA A 106 -26.37 12.31 -29.92
CA ALA A 106 -27.08 13.49 -30.42
C ALA A 106 -27.14 14.57 -29.33
N GLY A 107 -26.62 15.76 -29.62
CA GLY A 107 -26.53 16.85 -28.65
C GLY A 107 -25.31 16.81 -27.72
N ALA A 108 -24.39 15.84 -27.88
CA ALA A 108 -23.17 15.73 -27.07
C ALA A 108 -22.33 17.01 -27.04
N SER A 109 -22.33 17.77 -28.13
CA SER A 109 -21.82 19.14 -28.13
C SER A 109 -22.48 19.98 -29.23
N PRO A 110 -22.82 21.25 -28.96
CA PRO A 110 -23.21 22.18 -30.01
C PRO A 110 -22.01 22.66 -30.85
N THR A 111 -20.78 22.28 -30.46
CA THR A 111 -19.54 22.67 -31.11
C THR A 111 -18.84 21.50 -31.77
N VAL A 112 -18.31 21.71 -32.97
CA VAL A 112 -17.43 20.77 -33.68
C VAL A 112 -16.08 21.43 -33.96
N VAL A 113 -14.99 20.70 -33.76
CA VAL A 113 -13.66 21.16 -34.14
C VAL A 113 -13.34 20.70 -35.55
N VAL A 114 -12.81 21.59 -36.37
CA VAL A 114 -12.28 21.26 -37.70
C VAL A 114 -10.80 21.62 -37.77
N THR A 115 -9.97 20.62 -38.08
CA THR A 115 -8.51 20.81 -38.18
C THR A 115 -7.94 20.09 -39.41
N SER A 116 -6.66 20.34 -39.73
CA SER A 116 -6.02 19.77 -40.91
C SER A 116 -5.76 18.27 -40.74
N GLY A 117 -6.20 17.47 -41.71
CA GLY A 117 -5.82 16.06 -41.81
C GLY A 117 -4.44 15.82 -42.44
N GLN A 118 -3.69 16.88 -42.76
CA GLN A 118 -2.38 16.82 -43.43
C GLN A 118 -1.22 17.24 -42.53
N GLY A 119 -1.46 18.12 -41.54
CA GLY A 119 -0.52 18.49 -40.50
C GLY A 119 -1.20 18.40 -39.13
N PHE A 120 -0.66 17.57 -38.23
CA PHE A 120 -1.39 17.08 -37.05
C PHE A 120 -1.10 17.84 -35.76
N ALA A 121 -0.08 18.69 -35.75
CA ALA A 121 0.36 19.33 -34.51
C ALA A 121 -0.76 20.22 -33.91
N ASP A 122 -1.47 20.96 -34.76
CA ASP A 122 -2.59 21.81 -34.31
C ASP A 122 -3.78 20.97 -33.80
N ALA A 123 -3.90 19.72 -34.24
CA ALA A 123 -4.98 18.82 -33.86
C ALA A 123 -4.82 18.21 -32.45
N LEU A 124 -3.61 18.20 -31.88
CA LEU A 124 -3.34 17.59 -30.56
C LEU A 124 -3.74 18.46 -29.38
N SER A 125 -3.81 19.77 -29.60
CA SER A 125 -4.33 20.74 -28.62
C SER A 125 -5.75 21.16 -28.99
N SER A 126 -6.56 20.26 -29.54
CA SER A 126 -7.91 20.58 -30.03
C SER A 126 -9.02 20.32 -29.00
N GLN A 127 -8.67 19.85 -27.81
CA GLN A 127 -9.52 19.88 -26.62
C GLN A 127 -9.83 21.34 -26.29
N LEU A 128 -11.12 21.65 -26.10
CA LEU A 128 -11.59 23.00 -25.90
C LEU A 128 -12.23 23.16 -24.51
N PRO A 129 -12.06 24.34 -23.89
CA PRO A 129 -12.73 24.66 -22.64
C PRO A 129 -14.25 24.81 -22.86
N THR A 130 -15.04 24.62 -21.81
CA THR A 130 -16.52 24.78 -21.80
C THR A 130 -16.95 26.16 -22.34
N SER A 131 -16.15 27.19 -22.06
CA SER A 131 -16.33 28.56 -22.56
C SER A 131 -16.32 28.66 -24.09
N LEU A 132 -15.57 27.79 -24.78
CA LEU A 132 -15.50 27.73 -26.23
C LEU A 132 -16.49 26.74 -26.84
N THR A 133 -16.92 25.72 -26.10
CA THR A 133 -17.86 24.69 -26.59
C THR A 133 -19.32 25.09 -26.41
N GLY A 134 -19.63 25.96 -25.44
CA GLY A 134 -21.00 26.40 -25.15
C GLY A 134 -21.91 25.33 -24.56
N ALA A 135 -21.33 24.23 -24.05
CA ALA A 135 -22.06 23.19 -23.33
C ALA A 135 -22.56 23.74 -21.98
N THR A 136 -23.85 23.54 -21.69
CA THR A 136 -24.51 23.98 -20.45
C THR A 136 -24.71 22.86 -19.43
N ASP A 137 -24.44 21.62 -19.84
CA ASP A 137 -24.81 20.41 -19.13
C ASP A 137 -23.53 19.66 -18.72
N SER A 138 -22.91 20.09 -17.62
CA SER A 138 -21.99 19.23 -16.86
C SER A 138 -21.77 19.87 -15.50
N GLU A 139 -22.54 19.44 -14.51
CA GLU A 139 -22.30 19.85 -13.12
C GLU A 139 -20.92 19.37 -12.62
N ASP A 140 -20.23 18.44 -13.33
CA ASP A 140 -18.97 17.83 -12.85
C ASP A 140 -17.74 17.90 -13.80
N ARG A 141 -17.82 18.47 -15.02
CA ARG A 141 -16.62 18.53 -15.91
C ARG A 141 -15.85 19.84 -15.71
N ALA A 142 -14.78 19.78 -14.91
CA ALA A 142 -13.87 20.91 -14.71
C ALA A 142 -13.35 21.44 -16.06
N ALA A 143 -13.61 22.72 -16.33
CA ALA A 143 -13.04 23.56 -17.41
C ALA A 143 -13.23 23.17 -18.89
N GLY A 144 -13.43 21.91 -19.32
CA GLY A 144 -13.49 21.49 -20.74
C GLY A 144 -14.50 20.39 -21.08
N THR A 145 -14.90 20.30 -22.36
CA THR A 145 -15.79 19.23 -22.85
C THR A 145 -15.19 18.58 -24.10
N PRO A 146 -15.02 17.24 -24.14
CA PRO A 146 -14.64 16.55 -25.36
C PRO A 146 -15.66 16.82 -26.48
N VAL A 147 -15.18 17.20 -27.67
CA VAL A 147 -16.02 17.57 -28.82
C VAL A 147 -15.67 16.75 -30.05
N PRO A 148 -16.62 16.52 -30.98
CA PRO A 148 -16.31 15.85 -32.23
C PRO A 148 -15.23 16.62 -33.01
N ILE A 149 -14.18 15.90 -33.41
CA ILE A 149 -13.10 16.44 -34.27
C ILE A 149 -13.28 15.91 -35.69
N LEU A 150 -13.36 16.83 -36.64
CA LEU A 150 -13.41 16.56 -38.07
C LEU A 150 -12.13 17.02 -38.76
N LEU A 151 -11.72 16.26 -39.77
CA LEU A 151 -10.52 16.55 -40.56
C LEU A 151 -10.87 17.19 -41.90
N THR A 152 -10.05 18.13 -42.34
CA THR A 152 -10.15 18.77 -43.67
C THR A 152 -8.81 18.77 -44.42
N ARG A 153 -8.84 19.01 -45.73
CA ARG A 153 -7.61 19.33 -46.50
C ARG A 153 -7.37 20.82 -46.40
N THR A 154 -6.13 21.27 -46.58
CA THR A 154 -5.80 22.70 -46.46
C THR A 154 -6.67 23.60 -47.33
N GLY A 155 -6.90 23.23 -48.60
CA GLY A 155 -7.59 24.06 -49.59
C GLY A 155 -9.03 23.62 -49.93
N SER A 156 -9.55 22.57 -49.32
CA SER A 156 -10.85 22.00 -49.72
C SER A 156 -11.48 21.17 -48.60
N LEU A 157 -12.77 21.35 -48.34
CA LEU A 157 -13.52 20.52 -47.41
C LEU A 157 -13.95 19.20 -48.07
N PRO A 158 -13.50 18.01 -47.58
CA PRO A 158 -13.94 16.72 -48.12
C PRO A 158 -15.45 16.51 -47.99
N GLU A 159 -16.08 15.81 -48.95
CA GLU A 159 -17.53 15.60 -48.93
C GLU A 159 -18.01 14.84 -47.70
N VAL A 160 -17.27 13.81 -47.27
CA VAL A 160 -17.55 13.08 -46.02
C VAL A 160 -17.53 13.97 -44.77
N THR A 161 -16.69 15.01 -44.78
CA THR A 161 -16.64 16.00 -43.70
C THR A 161 -17.88 16.89 -43.72
N LYS A 162 -18.36 17.27 -44.91
CA LYS A 162 -19.61 18.03 -45.08
C LYS A 162 -20.82 17.21 -44.62
N ASP A 163 -20.87 15.94 -44.99
CA ASP A 163 -21.94 15.02 -44.59
C ASP A 163 -21.99 14.87 -43.07
N ALA A 164 -20.83 14.77 -42.41
CA ALA A 164 -20.75 14.72 -40.95
C ALA A 164 -21.21 16.04 -40.31
N LEU A 165 -20.79 17.20 -40.82
CA LEU A 165 -21.28 18.50 -40.34
C LEU A 165 -22.79 18.65 -40.52
N ALA A 166 -23.32 18.18 -41.65
CA ALA A 166 -24.75 18.18 -41.91
C ALA A 166 -25.52 17.22 -41.00
N HIS A 167 -24.90 16.12 -40.55
CA HIS A 167 -25.49 15.19 -39.59
C HIS A 167 -25.50 15.75 -38.16
N LEU A 168 -24.38 16.37 -37.75
CA LEU A 168 -24.18 16.87 -36.38
C LEU A 168 -24.94 18.18 -36.11
N HIS A 169 -25.26 18.95 -37.14
CA HIS A 169 -25.93 20.24 -37.03
C HIS A 169 -25.31 21.19 -35.97
N PRO A 170 -23.98 21.42 -35.98
CA PRO A 170 -23.33 22.23 -34.95
C PRO A 170 -23.82 23.69 -34.99
N SER A 171 -24.03 24.28 -33.82
CA SER A 171 -24.31 25.73 -33.74
C SER A 171 -23.02 26.55 -33.91
N LYS A 172 -21.87 25.95 -33.58
CA LYS A 172 -20.54 26.55 -33.64
C LYS A 172 -19.50 25.58 -34.23
N ILE A 173 -18.61 26.10 -35.08
CA ILE A 173 -17.43 25.38 -35.55
C ILE A 173 -16.18 26.13 -35.08
N VAL A 174 -15.26 25.41 -34.45
CA VAL A 174 -13.94 25.93 -34.08
C VAL A 174 -12.90 25.36 -35.02
N VAL A 175 -12.19 26.23 -35.73
CA VAL A 175 -11.08 25.85 -36.61
C VAL A 175 -9.77 26.02 -35.86
N VAL A 176 -9.12 24.91 -35.51
CA VAL A 176 -7.81 24.92 -34.86
C VAL A 176 -6.72 24.78 -35.91
N GLY A 177 -5.92 25.83 -36.06
CA GLY A 177 -4.84 25.94 -37.04
C GLY A 177 -4.94 27.18 -37.92
N GLY A 178 -3.78 27.70 -38.31
CA GLY A 178 -3.67 28.90 -39.14
C GLY A 178 -4.13 28.69 -40.60
N PRO A 179 -4.17 29.76 -41.41
CA PRO A 179 -4.56 29.68 -42.83
C PRO A 179 -3.72 28.72 -43.67
N ALA A 180 -2.48 28.43 -43.24
CA ALA A 180 -1.61 27.43 -43.88
C ALA A 180 -2.04 25.98 -43.60
N ALA A 181 -2.73 25.73 -42.49
CA ALA A 181 -3.28 24.42 -42.13
C ALA A 181 -4.71 24.26 -42.67
N VAL A 182 -5.55 25.28 -42.51
CA VAL A 182 -6.94 25.35 -42.97
C VAL A 182 -7.18 26.71 -43.61
N SER A 183 -7.26 26.75 -44.95
CA SER A 183 -7.37 28.00 -45.71
C SER A 183 -8.65 28.79 -45.43
N GLU A 184 -8.63 30.08 -45.77
CA GLU A 184 -9.81 30.96 -45.71
C GLU A 184 -10.96 30.46 -46.60
N THR A 185 -10.65 29.76 -47.70
CA THR A 185 -11.67 29.13 -48.55
C THR A 185 -12.45 28.06 -47.78
N VAL A 186 -11.75 27.22 -47.02
CA VAL A 186 -12.38 26.19 -46.19
C VAL A 186 -13.15 26.84 -45.04
N LEU A 187 -12.59 27.88 -44.41
CA LEU A 187 -13.27 28.64 -43.35
C LEU A 187 -14.61 29.22 -43.82
N ALA A 188 -14.63 29.81 -45.02
CA ALA A 188 -15.85 30.33 -45.63
C ALA A 188 -16.88 29.23 -45.97
N GLU A 189 -16.42 28.06 -46.42
CA GLU A 189 -17.28 26.92 -46.70
C GLU A 189 -17.92 26.35 -45.41
N LEU A 190 -17.18 26.31 -44.31
CA LEU A 190 -17.70 25.87 -43.00
C LEU A 190 -18.85 26.75 -42.48
N GLY A 191 -18.89 28.03 -42.86
CA GLY A 191 -19.97 28.96 -42.48
C GLY A 191 -21.35 28.58 -43.01
N GLN A 192 -21.44 27.58 -43.90
CA GLN A 192 -22.72 27.03 -44.36
C GLN A 192 -23.34 26.03 -43.36
N TYR A 193 -22.55 25.51 -42.42
CA TYR A 193 -22.95 24.41 -41.52
C TYR A 193 -23.19 24.84 -40.09
N ALA A 194 -22.73 26.03 -39.69
CA ALA A 194 -22.90 26.57 -38.34
C ALA A 194 -23.12 28.08 -38.35
N GLY A 195 -23.86 28.58 -37.35
CA GLY A 195 -24.11 30.02 -37.21
C GLY A 195 -22.86 30.82 -36.80
N THR A 196 -21.87 30.14 -36.20
CA THR A 196 -20.59 30.74 -35.79
C THR A 196 -19.42 29.88 -36.24
N VAL A 197 -18.43 30.48 -36.90
CA VAL A 197 -17.14 29.84 -37.21
C VAL A 197 -16.03 30.67 -36.60
N GLN A 198 -15.27 30.09 -35.66
CA GLN A 198 -14.19 30.75 -34.93
C GLN A 198 -12.86 30.07 -35.24
N ARG A 199 -11.84 30.84 -35.61
CA ARG A 199 -10.48 30.30 -35.77
C ARG A 199 -9.65 30.53 -34.50
N VAL A 200 -8.94 29.50 -34.05
CA VAL A 200 -7.89 29.59 -33.02
C VAL A 200 -6.57 29.17 -33.66
N ALA A 201 -5.60 30.08 -33.70
CA ALA A 201 -4.35 29.88 -34.41
C ALA A 201 -3.23 30.81 -33.92
N GLY A 202 -2.00 30.32 -33.98
CA GLY A 202 -0.77 31.09 -33.85
C GLY A 202 0.10 31.02 -35.12
N ALA A 203 1.29 31.61 -35.10
CA ALA A 203 2.19 31.58 -36.27
C ALA A 203 2.78 30.17 -36.52
N ASN A 204 2.78 29.31 -35.51
CA ASN A 204 3.22 27.93 -35.58
C ASN A 204 2.41 27.04 -34.61
N ARG A 205 2.76 25.76 -34.53
CA ARG A 205 2.07 24.77 -33.69
C ARG A 205 2.11 25.06 -32.20
N TYR A 206 3.21 25.61 -31.69
CA TYR A 206 3.38 25.92 -30.28
C TYR A 206 2.56 27.15 -29.90
N GLU A 207 2.56 28.17 -30.76
CA GLU A 207 1.70 29.34 -30.58
C GLU A 207 0.22 29.01 -30.77
N THR A 208 -0.13 28.08 -31.67
CA THR A 208 -1.51 27.60 -31.82
C THR A 208 -1.94 26.84 -30.57
N SER A 209 -1.10 25.94 -30.07
CA SER A 209 -1.32 25.21 -28.82
C SER A 209 -1.50 26.17 -27.64
N ALA A 210 -0.58 27.13 -27.46
CA ALA A 210 -0.68 28.18 -26.45
C ALA A 210 -1.96 29.03 -26.59
N ALA A 211 -2.42 29.31 -27.81
CA ALA A 211 -3.66 30.04 -28.03
C ALA A 211 -4.91 29.24 -27.63
N VAL A 212 -4.89 27.90 -27.82
CA VAL A 212 -5.97 27.05 -27.31
C VAL A 212 -5.93 27.00 -25.77
N VAL A 213 -4.75 26.75 -25.19
CA VAL A 213 -4.56 26.73 -23.73
C VAL A 213 -4.97 28.07 -23.10
N GLY A 214 -4.63 29.20 -23.70
CA GLY A 214 -5.04 30.53 -23.22
C GLY A 214 -6.54 30.82 -23.29
N SER A 215 -7.35 29.88 -23.79
CA SER A 215 -8.81 29.97 -23.72
C SER A 215 -9.40 29.29 -22.47
N TYR A 216 -8.60 28.51 -21.74
CA TYR A 216 -8.98 27.90 -20.46
C TYR A 216 -8.93 28.94 -19.32
N PRO A 217 -9.72 28.76 -18.25
CA PRO A 217 -9.55 29.56 -17.04
C PRO A 217 -8.17 29.32 -16.42
N SER A 218 -7.61 30.31 -15.74
CA SER A 218 -6.39 30.15 -14.92
C SER A 218 -6.68 29.29 -13.69
N GLY A 219 -5.68 28.57 -13.16
CA GLY A 219 -5.80 27.75 -11.95
C GLY A 219 -6.34 26.34 -12.20
N VAL A 220 -6.13 25.77 -13.39
CA VAL A 220 -6.55 24.38 -13.68
C VAL A 220 -5.80 23.38 -12.78
N PRO A 221 -6.42 22.25 -12.40
CA PRO A 221 -5.77 21.28 -11.52
C PRO A 221 -4.53 20.67 -12.15
N VAL A 222 -4.62 20.26 -13.43
CA VAL A 222 -3.52 19.59 -14.14
C VAL A 222 -3.32 20.23 -15.52
N LEU A 223 -2.08 20.31 -15.98
CA LEU A 223 -1.72 20.58 -17.37
C LEU A 223 -0.93 19.41 -17.95
N TYR A 224 -1.37 18.86 -19.08
CA TYR A 224 -0.57 17.87 -19.82
C TYR A 224 0.37 18.55 -20.81
N VAL A 225 1.64 18.15 -20.83
CA VAL A 225 2.64 18.66 -21.76
C VAL A 225 3.19 17.52 -22.62
N ALA A 226 3.13 17.68 -23.94
CA ALA A 226 3.65 16.71 -24.89
C ALA A 226 4.47 17.40 -26.00
N THR A 227 5.24 16.61 -26.75
CA THR A 227 6.09 17.16 -27.81
C THR A 227 5.32 17.54 -29.08
N GLY A 228 5.65 18.69 -29.66
CA GLY A 228 5.08 19.16 -30.93
C GLY A 228 5.74 18.61 -32.20
N GLN A 229 6.66 17.64 -32.09
CA GLN A 229 7.43 17.08 -33.22
C GLN A 229 7.10 15.62 -33.55
N SER A 230 6.87 14.77 -32.53
CA SER A 230 6.49 13.36 -32.66
C SER A 230 5.23 13.13 -31.86
N PHE A 231 4.16 12.69 -32.50
CA PHE A 231 2.83 12.83 -31.93
C PHE A 231 2.25 11.64 -31.17
N PRO A 232 2.87 10.44 -31.05
CA PRO A 232 2.15 9.32 -30.47
C PRO A 232 1.84 9.51 -28.98
N ASP A 233 2.76 10.10 -28.22
CA ASP A 233 2.59 10.39 -26.79
C ASP A 233 1.53 11.49 -26.57
N GLY A 234 1.47 12.48 -27.47
CA GLY A 234 0.46 13.53 -27.42
C GLY A 234 -0.97 13.06 -27.73
N LEU A 235 -1.14 11.93 -28.42
CA LEU A 235 -2.46 11.37 -28.71
C LEU A 235 -3.10 10.79 -27.45
N THR A 236 -2.33 10.00 -26.71
CA THR A 236 -2.81 9.36 -25.47
C THR A 236 -2.95 10.38 -24.36
N ALA A 237 -2.04 11.37 -24.30
CA ALA A 237 -2.21 12.55 -23.46
C ALA A 237 -3.50 13.32 -23.78
N GLY A 238 -3.89 13.41 -25.06
CA GLY A 238 -5.15 14.03 -25.46
C GLY A 238 -6.39 13.31 -24.94
N ALA A 239 -6.39 11.98 -24.91
CA ALA A 239 -7.48 11.22 -24.30
C ALA A 239 -7.58 11.49 -22.79
N ALA A 240 -6.44 11.42 -22.09
CA ALA A 240 -6.37 11.68 -20.64
C ALA A 240 -6.77 13.12 -20.28
N ALA A 241 -6.18 14.11 -20.94
CA ALA A 241 -6.53 15.51 -20.73
C ALA A 241 -8.00 15.81 -21.06
N GLY A 242 -8.55 15.15 -22.07
CA GLY A 242 -9.96 15.29 -22.43
C GLY A 242 -10.91 14.69 -21.38
N ARG A 243 -10.57 13.54 -20.81
CA ARG A 243 -11.28 12.93 -19.67
C ARG A 243 -11.31 13.88 -18.48
N ASP A 244 -10.16 14.46 -18.15
CA ASP A 244 -9.98 15.34 -16.99
C ASP A 244 -10.53 16.77 -17.24
N GLY A 245 -10.94 17.07 -18.48
CA GLY A 245 -11.43 18.41 -18.86
C GLY A 245 -10.34 19.49 -18.93
N VAL A 246 -9.06 19.11 -18.98
CA VAL A 246 -7.90 20.01 -18.93
C VAL A 246 -7.16 20.14 -20.29
N PRO A 247 -6.28 21.13 -20.48
CA PRO A 247 -5.59 21.30 -21.76
C PRO A 247 -4.37 20.39 -21.96
N VAL A 248 -4.03 20.13 -23.23
CA VAL A 248 -2.71 19.65 -23.66
C VAL A 248 -1.92 20.79 -24.29
N LEU A 249 -0.76 21.11 -23.72
CA LEU A 249 0.18 22.10 -24.25
C LEU A 249 1.35 21.42 -24.98
N LEU A 250 1.69 21.92 -26.16
CA LEU A 250 2.80 21.42 -26.95
C LEU A 250 4.10 22.17 -26.64
N THR A 251 5.17 21.40 -26.44
CA THR A 251 6.53 21.92 -26.24
C THR A 251 7.51 21.41 -27.31
N ASP A 252 8.62 22.14 -27.47
CA ASP A 252 9.72 21.70 -28.32
C ASP A 252 10.56 20.65 -27.57
N PRO A 253 10.99 19.54 -28.21
CA PRO A 253 11.65 18.43 -27.52
C PRO A 253 12.86 18.82 -26.66
N ALA A 254 13.62 19.84 -27.08
CA ALA A 254 14.93 20.14 -26.50
C ALA A 254 15.00 21.51 -25.79
N LYS A 255 13.94 22.33 -25.88
CA LYS A 255 13.94 23.67 -25.29
C LYS A 255 12.52 24.16 -24.99
N LEU A 256 12.27 24.53 -23.73
CA LEU A 256 11.05 25.27 -23.39
C LEU A 256 11.07 26.65 -24.06
N ARG A 257 10.16 26.88 -25.01
CA ARG A 257 10.06 28.16 -25.73
C ARG A 257 9.36 29.19 -24.85
N ASP A 258 9.70 30.47 -25.02
CA ASP A 258 9.08 31.57 -24.28
C ASP A 258 7.55 31.56 -24.39
N VAL A 259 7.00 31.23 -25.56
CA VAL A 259 5.54 31.12 -25.76
C VAL A 259 4.90 29.97 -24.99
N THR A 260 5.62 28.85 -24.80
CA THR A 260 5.16 27.69 -24.05
C THR A 260 5.29 27.98 -22.55
N ALA A 261 6.42 28.52 -22.10
CA ALA A 261 6.63 28.94 -20.72
C ALA A 261 5.58 29.97 -20.29
N GLN A 262 5.33 31.00 -21.11
CA GLN A 262 4.32 32.01 -20.81
C GLN A 262 2.91 31.41 -20.73
N ALA A 263 2.58 30.43 -21.58
CA ALA A 263 1.29 29.76 -21.51
C ALA A 263 1.12 28.98 -20.19
N ILE A 264 2.19 28.34 -19.68
CA ILE A 264 2.17 27.68 -18.37
C ILE A 264 1.96 28.71 -17.26
N THR A 265 2.73 29.81 -17.29
CA THR A 265 2.61 30.90 -16.30
C THR A 265 1.21 31.53 -16.29
N ASP A 266 0.63 31.80 -17.47
CA ASP A 266 -0.68 32.44 -17.59
C ASP A 266 -1.82 31.50 -17.19
N LEU A 267 -1.69 30.20 -17.50
CA LEU A 267 -2.63 29.18 -17.09
C LEU A 267 -2.55 28.92 -15.58
N ALA A 268 -1.37 29.06 -14.98
CA ALA A 268 -1.11 28.81 -13.56
C ALA A 268 -1.69 27.46 -13.08
N PRO A 269 -1.32 26.32 -13.70
CA PRO A 269 -1.84 25.02 -13.28
C PRO A 269 -1.29 24.64 -11.90
N GLN A 270 -2.01 23.82 -11.16
CA GLN A 270 -1.55 23.35 -9.86
C GLN A 270 -0.46 22.28 -10.01
N SER A 271 -0.60 21.40 -11.01
CA SER A 271 0.43 20.41 -11.39
C SER A 271 0.61 20.28 -12.91
N VAL A 272 1.74 19.69 -13.33
CA VAL A 272 2.06 19.43 -14.74
C VAL A 272 2.47 17.96 -14.96
N VAL A 273 1.85 17.31 -15.94
CA VAL A 273 2.23 15.96 -16.39
C VAL A 273 2.91 16.01 -17.74
N VAL A 274 4.21 15.73 -17.78
CA VAL A 274 4.99 15.63 -19.02
C VAL A 274 4.88 14.23 -19.59
N VAL A 275 4.26 14.08 -20.77
CA VAL A 275 4.02 12.79 -21.42
C VAL A 275 5.06 12.52 -22.50
N GLY A 276 5.72 11.36 -22.38
CA GLY A 276 6.78 10.90 -23.26
C GLY A 276 8.16 10.91 -22.58
N GLY A 277 9.04 10.03 -23.03
CA GLY A 277 10.38 9.89 -22.45
C GLY A 277 11.33 11.05 -22.81
N PRO A 278 12.58 11.04 -22.32
CA PRO A 278 13.57 12.11 -22.56
C PRO A 278 13.85 12.39 -24.05
N ALA A 279 13.60 11.44 -24.94
CA ALA A 279 13.73 11.63 -26.39
C ALA A 279 12.56 12.43 -27.01
N ALA A 280 11.39 12.42 -26.37
CA ALA A 280 10.21 13.18 -26.78
C ALA A 280 10.23 14.58 -26.16
N VAL A 281 10.47 14.66 -24.85
CA VAL A 281 10.62 15.88 -24.06
C VAL A 281 11.82 15.71 -23.14
N SER A 282 12.92 16.43 -23.41
CA SER A 282 14.17 16.26 -22.67
C SER A 282 14.04 16.63 -21.20
N ASP A 283 14.95 16.11 -20.37
CA ASP A 283 14.97 16.43 -18.94
C ASP A 283 15.23 17.92 -18.70
N THR A 284 15.97 18.58 -19.59
CA THR A 284 16.11 20.05 -19.57
C THR A 284 14.77 20.78 -19.73
N VAL A 285 13.85 20.25 -20.52
CA VAL A 285 12.51 20.86 -20.66
C VAL A 285 11.66 20.55 -19.43
N LEU A 286 11.75 19.31 -18.90
CA LEU A 286 11.08 18.92 -17.65
C LEU A 286 11.51 19.82 -16.48
N GLU A 287 12.81 19.98 -16.27
CA GLU A 287 13.40 20.87 -15.25
C GLU A 287 12.94 22.32 -15.42
N ALA A 288 12.94 22.84 -16.65
CA ALA A 288 12.48 24.21 -16.93
C ALA A 288 10.97 24.40 -16.68
N ILE A 289 10.16 23.34 -16.78
CA ILE A 289 8.74 23.38 -16.41
C ILE A 289 8.60 23.31 -14.88
N ALA A 290 9.38 22.46 -14.21
CA ALA A 290 9.39 22.33 -12.76
C ALA A 290 9.82 23.63 -12.04
N GLU A 291 10.66 24.46 -12.69
CA GLU A 291 10.97 25.82 -12.21
C GLU A 291 9.75 26.76 -12.21
N ILE A 292 8.75 26.52 -13.06
CA ILE A 292 7.50 27.31 -13.15
C ILE A 292 6.43 26.71 -12.23
N VAL A 293 6.29 25.37 -12.22
CA VAL A 293 5.30 24.62 -11.45
C VAL A 293 6.03 23.46 -10.74
N PRO A 294 6.37 23.61 -9.43
CA PRO A 294 7.19 22.62 -8.72
C PRO A 294 6.63 21.19 -8.76
N ASP A 295 5.31 21.05 -8.74
CA ASP A 295 4.62 19.77 -8.93
C ASP A 295 4.57 19.40 -10.42
N THR A 296 5.70 18.91 -10.93
CA THR A 296 5.84 18.44 -12.33
C THR A 296 6.32 17.00 -12.36
N THR A 297 5.56 16.11 -13.00
CA THR A 297 5.87 14.68 -13.11
C THR A 297 6.03 14.24 -14.57
N ARG A 298 6.62 13.06 -14.80
CA ARG A 298 6.79 12.46 -16.13
C ARG A 298 6.07 11.12 -16.22
N VAL A 299 5.27 10.94 -17.27
CA VAL A 299 4.69 9.64 -17.65
C VAL A 299 5.32 9.19 -18.98
N SER A 300 6.03 8.06 -18.97
CA SER A 300 6.72 7.57 -20.17
C SER A 300 7.02 6.07 -20.13
N GLY A 301 7.19 5.46 -21.31
CA GLY A 301 7.70 4.11 -21.44
C GLY A 301 8.85 4.01 -22.45
N ALA A 302 9.43 2.81 -22.57
CA ALA A 302 10.56 2.54 -23.47
C ALA A 302 10.28 2.85 -24.95
N ASN A 303 9.00 2.90 -25.33
CA ASN A 303 8.54 3.30 -26.65
C ASN A 303 7.11 3.83 -26.55
N ARG A 304 6.56 4.34 -27.67
CA ARG A 304 5.21 4.93 -27.73
C ARG A 304 4.07 4.04 -27.24
N TYR A 305 4.21 2.71 -27.35
CA TYR A 305 3.18 1.77 -26.91
C TYR A 305 3.25 1.60 -25.39
N ALA A 306 4.46 1.55 -24.83
CA ALA A 306 4.68 1.56 -23.39
C ALA A 306 4.31 2.92 -22.75
N THR A 307 4.53 4.06 -23.43
CA THR A 307 4.00 5.36 -22.96
C THR A 307 2.47 5.36 -22.97
N ALA A 308 1.83 4.83 -24.03
CA ALA A 308 0.38 4.70 -24.09
C ALA A 308 -0.16 3.82 -22.95
N ALA A 309 0.49 2.70 -22.66
CA ALA A 309 0.19 1.83 -21.53
C ALA A 309 0.33 2.55 -20.19
N ALA A 310 1.43 3.28 -19.98
CA ALA A 310 1.65 4.05 -18.75
C ALA A 310 0.59 5.15 -18.54
N VAL A 311 0.14 5.81 -19.62
CA VAL A 311 -0.98 6.76 -19.56
C VAL A 311 -2.31 6.04 -19.26
N ALA A 312 -2.50 4.84 -19.80
CA ALA A 312 -3.70 4.04 -19.57
C ALA A 312 -3.79 3.49 -18.14
N GLY A 313 -2.66 3.35 -17.42
CA GLY A 313 -2.64 2.96 -16.00
C GLY A 313 -3.29 3.94 -15.03
N GLY A 314 -3.70 5.12 -15.49
CA GLY A 314 -4.55 6.03 -14.70
C GLY A 314 -6.05 5.88 -14.95
N TYR A 315 -6.50 4.86 -15.70
CA TYR A 315 -7.92 4.63 -16.02
C TYR A 315 -8.45 3.40 -15.32
N GLU A 316 -9.74 3.43 -14.96
CA GLU A 316 -10.43 2.32 -14.33
C GLU A 316 -10.33 1.01 -15.12
N ALA A 317 -10.11 -0.08 -14.38
CA ALA A 317 -10.35 -1.41 -14.88
C ALA A 317 -11.82 -1.55 -15.28
N ASP A 318 -12.12 -2.55 -16.09
CA ASP A 318 -13.46 -2.79 -16.64
C ASP A 318 -13.98 -1.69 -17.58
N SER A 319 -13.21 -0.63 -17.87
CA SER A 319 -13.63 0.42 -18.79
C SER A 319 -13.63 -0.05 -20.27
N VAL A 320 -14.37 0.64 -21.13
CA VAL A 320 -14.23 0.43 -22.59
C VAL A 320 -12.88 0.99 -23.03
N ALA A 321 -12.01 0.13 -23.56
CA ALA A 321 -10.71 0.51 -24.09
C ALA A 321 -10.78 0.89 -25.58
N TYR A 322 -9.98 1.88 -25.97
CA TYR A 322 -9.93 2.38 -27.34
C TYR A 322 -8.56 2.11 -27.95
N LEU A 323 -8.52 1.52 -29.16
CA LEU A 323 -7.27 1.22 -29.87
C LEU A 323 -7.17 1.98 -31.19
N ALA A 324 -5.99 2.52 -31.46
CA ALA A 324 -5.66 3.10 -32.76
C ALA A 324 -4.22 2.79 -33.19
N SER A 325 -3.89 3.00 -34.47
CA SER A 325 -2.53 2.75 -34.96
C SER A 325 -1.53 3.78 -34.42
N GLY A 326 -0.48 3.31 -33.74
CA GLY A 326 0.67 4.13 -33.32
C GLY A 326 1.67 4.45 -34.46
N GLN A 327 1.40 3.93 -35.67
CA GLN A 327 2.21 4.12 -36.88
C GLN A 327 1.54 5.08 -37.87
N ASN A 328 0.21 4.97 -38.03
CA ASN A 328 -0.62 5.86 -38.83
C ASN A 328 -1.72 6.45 -37.95
N PHE A 329 -1.43 7.60 -37.34
CA PHE A 329 -2.21 8.15 -36.22
C PHE A 329 -3.32 9.17 -36.54
N PRO A 330 -3.76 9.46 -37.79
CA PRO A 330 -4.86 10.41 -37.96
C PRO A 330 -6.18 9.90 -37.38
N ASP A 331 -6.35 8.58 -37.31
CA ASP A 331 -7.52 7.93 -36.71
C ASP A 331 -7.51 8.07 -35.17
N ALA A 332 -6.32 8.03 -34.56
CA ALA A 332 -6.11 8.22 -33.12
C ALA A 332 -6.42 9.65 -32.66
N LEU A 333 -6.24 10.67 -33.52
CA LEU A 333 -6.53 12.07 -33.19
C LEU A 333 -8.01 12.28 -32.90
N THR A 334 -8.86 11.82 -33.82
CA THR A 334 -10.31 11.95 -33.69
C THR A 334 -10.88 10.91 -32.74
N GLY A 335 -10.26 9.72 -32.71
CA GLY A 335 -10.61 8.65 -31.78
C GLY A 335 -10.32 9.00 -30.33
N GLY A 336 -9.23 9.72 -30.04
CA GLY A 336 -8.89 10.16 -28.69
C GLY A 336 -9.92 11.15 -28.11
N ALA A 337 -10.52 12.01 -28.94
CA ALA A 337 -11.61 12.87 -28.49
C ALA A 337 -12.89 12.08 -28.16
N PHE A 338 -13.16 10.99 -28.89
CA PHE A 338 -14.27 10.08 -28.58
C PHE A 338 -13.99 9.23 -27.33
N ALA A 339 -12.77 8.73 -27.18
CA ALA A 339 -12.31 8.02 -25.99
C ALA A 339 -12.44 8.92 -24.74
N ALA A 340 -11.97 10.17 -24.83
CA ALA A 340 -12.14 11.18 -23.78
C ALA A 340 -13.59 11.46 -23.42
N TYR A 341 -14.49 11.54 -24.42
CA TYR A 341 -15.93 11.77 -24.18
C TYR A 341 -16.54 10.66 -23.32
N HIS A 342 -16.10 9.43 -23.56
CA HIS A 342 -16.52 8.24 -22.82
C HIS A 342 -15.62 7.90 -21.62
N GLN A 343 -14.67 8.78 -21.29
CA GLN A 343 -13.71 8.62 -20.19
C GLN A 343 -12.85 7.34 -20.27
N GLY A 344 -12.66 6.75 -21.45
CA GLY A 344 -11.90 5.51 -21.61
C GLY A 344 -10.48 5.69 -22.17
N PRO A 345 -9.58 4.74 -21.91
CA PRO A 345 -8.18 4.84 -22.29
C PRO A 345 -7.97 4.69 -23.80
N LEU A 346 -7.09 5.51 -24.38
CA LEU A 346 -6.60 5.33 -25.75
C LEU A 346 -5.24 4.63 -25.75
N LEU A 347 -5.23 3.37 -26.17
CA LEU A 347 -4.03 2.58 -26.42
C LEU A 347 -3.63 2.59 -27.89
N LEU A 348 -2.36 2.29 -28.15
CA LEU A 348 -1.78 2.29 -29.50
C LEU A 348 -1.36 0.88 -29.91
N THR A 349 -1.59 0.51 -31.17
CA THR A 349 -1.17 -0.78 -31.73
C THR A 349 -0.33 -0.64 -33.01
N ARG A 350 0.32 -1.71 -33.44
CA ARG A 350 0.97 -1.77 -34.77
C ARG A 350 -0.06 -2.21 -35.81
N THR A 351 0.27 -1.99 -37.08
CA THR A 351 -0.62 -2.35 -38.19
C THR A 351 -0.96 -3.84 -38.22
N LEU A 352 -0.03 -4.72 -37.86
CA LEU A 352 -0.18 -6.18 -38.03
C LEU A 352 -0.18 -6.98 -36.71
N THR A 353 0.12 -6.34 -35.57
CA THR A 353 0.34 -7.04 -34.30
C THR A 353 0.04 -6.11 -33.13
N VAL A 354 -0.53 -6.65 -32.04
CA VAL A 354 -0.60 -5.95 -30.75
C VAL A 354 0.80 -5.98 -30.11
N PRO A 355 1.40 -4.84 -29.76
CA PRO A 355 2.63 -4.80 -28.95
C PRO A 355 2.41 -5.40 -27.56
N GLU A 356 3.43 -6.03 -26.98
CA GLU A 356 3.41 -6.61 -25.63
C GLU A 356 2.87 -5.62 -24.59
N ALA A 357 3.47 -4.44 -24.44
CA ALA A 357 2.98 -3.40 -23.54
C ALA A 357 1.51 -2.96 -23.76
N THR A 358 0.95 -3.16 -24.96
CA THR A 358 -0.47 -2.91 -25.23
C THR A 358 -1.34 -4.09 -24.79
N GLY A 359 -0.85 -5.32 -24.94
CA GLY A 359 -1.47 -6.52 -24.37
C GLY A 359 -1.48 -6.42 -22.84
N ASP A 360 -0.34 -6.15 -22.23
CA ASP A 360 -0.21 -6.02 -20.77
C ASP A 360 -1.15 -4.95 -20.20
N ALA A 361 -1.27 -3.80 -20.89
CA ALA A 361 -2.21 -2.77 -20.49
C ALA A 361 -3.68 -3.20 -20.66
N LEU A 362 -4.01 -4.00 -21.67
CA LEU A 362 -5.36 -4.54 -21.84
C LEU A 362 -5.67 -5.63 -20.82
N ASP A 363 -4.69 -6.47 -20.46
CA ASP A 363 -4.81 -7.46 -19.39
C ASP A 363 -5.07 -6.76 -18.05
N MET A 364 -4.28 -5.74 -17.73
CA MET A 364 -4.46 -4.92 -16.52
C MET A 364 -5.81 -4.22 -16.49
N LEU A 365 -6.29 -3.69 -17.63
CA LEU A 365 -7.58 -3.00 -17.70
C LEU A 365 -8.77 -3.95 -17.73
N SER A 366 -8.61 -5.21 -18.16
CA SER A 366 -9.69 -6.18 -18.39
C SER A 366 -10.96 -5.53 -18.98
N PRO A 367 -10.87 -4.92 -20.18
CA PRO A 367 -11.88 -3.97 -20.62
C PRO A 367 -13.24 -4.62 -20.91
N GLN A 368 -14.35 -3.99 -20.51
CA GLN A 368 -15.72 -4.43 -20.83
C GLN A 368 -16.12 -4.18 -22.31
N GLY A 369 -15.15 -3.89 -23.16
CA GLY A 369 -15.34 -3.71 -24.59
C GLY A 369 -14.18 -3.00 -25.24
N LEU A 370 -14.00 -3.24 -26.53
CA LEU A 370 -12.89 -2.65 -27.27
C LEU A 370 -13.38 -1.95 -28.54
N VAL A 371 -13.08 -0.65 -28.66
CA VAL A 371 -13.39 0.14 -29.85
C VAL A 371 -12.10 0.42 -30.61
N LEU A 372 -12.05 0.01 -31.87
CA LEU A 372 -10.88 0.19 -32.73
C LEU A 372 -11.13 1.28 -33.78
N PHE A 373 -10.21 2.23 -33.87
CA PHE A 373 -10.24 3.28 -34.87
C PHE A 373 -9.32 2.99 -36.05
N GLY A 374 -9.88 3.18 -37.26
CA GLY A 374 -9.13 3.08 -38.51
C GLY A 374 -9.42 1.80 -39.29
N GLY A 375 -9.22 1.88 -40.61
CA GLY A 375 -9.50 0.76 -41.51
C GLY A 375 -8.40 -0.32 -41.51
N PRO A 376 -8.59 -1.42 -42.26
CA PRO A 376 -7.62 -2.53 -42.35
C PRO A 376 -6.20 -2.15 -42.79
N ALA A 377 -6.03 -0.98 -43.42
CA ALA A 377 -4.71 -0.45 -43.79
C ALA A 377 -3.96 0.22 -42.62
N SER A 378 -4.69 0.74 -41.61
CA SER A 378 -4.12 1.33 -40.39
C SER A 378 -3.91 0.25 -39.32
N VAL A 379 -4.89 -0.64 -39.15
CA VAL A 379 -4.86 -1.78 -38.24
C VAL A 379 -5.54 -2.96 -38.93
N ALA A 380 -4.77 -3.98 -39.26
CA ALA A 380 -5.20 -5.13 -40.06
C ALA A 380 -6.27 -5.96 -39.36
N GLN A 381 -7.01 -6.75 -40.15
CA GLN A 381 -8.03 -7.64 -39.62
C GLN A 381 -7.46 -8.68 -38.65
N ALA A 382 -6.24 -9.17 -38.89
CA ALA A 382 -5.58 -10.12 -37.98
C ALA A 382 -5.37 -9.60 -36.55
N VAL A 383 -5.27 -8.28 -36.35
CA VAL A 383 -5.21 -7.67 -35.00
C VAL A 383 -6.59 -7.74 -34.34
N VAL A 384 -7.67 -7.51 -35.10
CA VAL A 384 -9.04 -7.65 -34.59
C VAL A 384 -9.33 -9.10 -34.26
N ASP A 385 -9.03 -10.02 -35.18
CA ASP A 385 -9.30 -11.45 -34.97
C ASP A 385 -8.56 -11.98 -33.72
N GLY A 386 -7.32 -11.53 -33.48
CA GLY A 386 -6.58 -11.90 -32.27
C GLY A 386 -7.11 -11.27 -30.97
N LEU A 387 -7.69 -10.06 -31.04
CA LEU A 387 -8.33 -9.42 -29.88
C LEU A 387 -9.70 -10.05 -29.61
N ASP A 388 -10.48 -10.39 -30.64
CA ASP A 388 -11.77 -11.11 -30.52
C ASP A 388 -11.61 -12.48 -29.85
N GLU A 389 -10.43 -13.11 -29.95
CA GLU A 389 -10.13 -14.37 -29.26
C GLU A 389 -9.93 -14.21 -27.74
N VAL A 390 -9.51 -13.04 -27.27
CA VAL A 390 -9.15 -12.79 -25.85
C VAL A 390 -10.21 -11.95 -25.13
N LEU A 391 -10.90 -11.05 -25.84
CA LEU A 391 -11.88 -10.12 -25.28
C LEU A 391 -13.02 -10.79 -24.49
N PRO A 392 -13.55 -11.98 -24.87
CA PRO A 392 -14.53 -12.68 -24.03
C PRO A 392 -14.01 -13.05 -22.65
N ALA A 393 -12.70 -13.31 -22.50
CA ALA A 393 -12.09 -13.58 -21.21
C ALA A 393 -11.99 -12.31 -20.36
N TRP A 394 -11.49 -11.20 -20.94
CA TRP A 394 -11.46 -9.91 -20.24
C TRP A 394 -12.84 -9.40 -19.86
N TYR A 395 -13.85 -9.59 -20.71
CA TYR A 395 -15.23 -9.19 -20.41
C TYR A 395 -15.83 -10.00 -19.24
N ASP A 396 -15.43 -11.27 -19.10
CA ASP A 396 -15.81 -12.09 -17.97
C ASP A 396 -15.00 -11.78 -16.71
N GLU A 397 -13.89 -11.06 -16.81
CA GLU A 397 -13.01 -10.78 -15.69
C GLU A 397 -13.54 -9.56 -14.90
N LEU A 398 -13.40 -9.63 -13.58
CA LEU A 398 -13.58 -8.55 -12.62
C LEU A 398 -12.28 -8.50 -11.82
N ILE A 399 -11.64 -7.34 -11.73
CA ILE A 399 -10.49 -7.16 -10.85
C ILE A 399 -10.98 -6.60 -9.52
N VAL A 400 -10.69 -7.29 -8.43
CA VAL A 400 -10.91 -6.76 -7.08
C VAL A 400 -9.57 -6.41 -6.47
N GLN A 401 -9.40 -5.15 -6.08
CA GLN A 401 -8.18 -4.69 -5.42
C GLN A 401 -8.29 -4.99 -3.93
N LEU A 402 -7.31 -5.71 -3.39
CA LEU A 402 -7.13 -5.86 -1.95
C LEU A 402 -5.90 -5.07 -1.54
N LEU A 403 -6.08 -4.05 -0.71
CA LEU A 403 -4.98 -3.35 -0.04
C LEU A 403 -4.82 -3.98 1.33
N SER A 404 -3.66 -4.58 1.60
CA SER A 404 -3.49 -5.37 2.81
C SER A 404 -2.22 -5.11 3.59
N PHE A 405 -2.33 -5.24 4.91
CA PHE A 405 -1.23 -5.08 5.85
C PHE A 405 -1.47 -5.88 7.13
N ASN A 406 -0.48 -5.91 8.01
CA ASN A 406 -0.47 -6.74 9.20
C ASN A 406 0.45 -6.12 10.26
N ASP A 407 0.31 -6.54 11.52
CA ASP A 407 1.24 -6.20 12.61
C ASP A 407 1.42 -4.68 12.79
N TYR A 408 0.33 -3.92 12.76
CA TYR A 408 0.37 -2.46 12.91
C TYR A 408 0.80 -2.03 14.32
N HIS A 409 0.47 -2.82 15.36
CA HIS A 409 0.87 -2.60 16.76
C HIS A 409 0.70 -1.15 17.22
N GLY A 410 -0.41 -0.51 16.84
CA GLY A 410 -0.69 0.87 17.19
C GLY A 410 0.40 1.89 16.84
N HIS A 411 1.18 1.71 15.76
CA HIS A 411 2.21 2.65 15.33
C HIS A 411 1.59 3.85 14.58
N ILE A 412 0.93 4.74 15.33
CA ILE A 412 0.23 5.88 14.74
C ILE A 412 1.17 7.06 14.42
N GLU A 413 2.29 7.16 15.13
CA GLU A 413 3.26 8.25 14.97
C GLU A 413 4.27 7.97 13.85
N VAL A 414 4.87 9.05 13.34
CA VAL A 414 6.01 8.93 12.43
C VAL A 414 7.27 8.72 13.26
N GLU A 415 7.96 7.62 13.01
CA GLU A 415 9.29 7.31 13.56
C GLU A 415 10.33 7.27 12.43
N ASP A 416 11.64 7.26 12.72
CA ASP A 416 12.69 7.02 11.70
C ASP A 416 12.71 5.54 11.23
N GLY A 417 11.54 5.00 10.87
CA GLY A 417 11.32 3.62 10.48
C GLY A 417 12.02 3.29 9.17
N LYS A 418 12.78 2.19 9.17
CA LYS A 418 13.40 1.60 7.98
C LYS A 418 13.21 0.10 7.99
N LEU A 419 13.15 -0.48 6.80
CA LEU A 419 13.34 -1.92 6.62
C LEU A 419 14.84 -2.24 6.70
N SER A 420 15.18 -3.52 6.85
CA SER A 420 16.59 -3.96 6.79
C SER A 420 17.23 -3.61 5.44
N GLU A 421 18.57 -3.45 5.40
CA GLU A 421 19.30 -3.18 4.15
C GLU A 421 19.07 -4.23 3.05
N GLU A 422 18.76 -5.48 3.44
CA GLU A 422 18.43 -6.55 2.51
C GLU A 422 17.01 -6.40 1.92
N GLN A 423 16.05 -6.03 2.78
CA GLN A 423 14.67 -5.83 2.38
C GLN A 423 14.50 -4.56 1.53
N ASP A 424 15.08 -3.43 1.97
CA ASP A 424 15.12 -2.15 1.25
C ASP A 424 16.56 -1.61 1.17
N PRO A 425 17.30 -1.90 0.08
CA PRO A 425 18.65 -1.40 -0.13
C PRO A 425 18.76 0.12 -0.25
N GLU A 426 17.66 0.82 -0.56
CA GLU A 426 17.62 2.28 -0.67
C GLU A 426 17.44 2.95 0.70
N GLN A 427 17.03 2.19 1.72
CA GLN A 427 16.92 2.63 3.11
C GLN A 427 15.97 3.82 3.27
N ASN A 428 14.81 3.74 2.60
CA ASN A 428 13.76 4.74 2.66
C ASN A 428 13.17 4.82 4.07
N LEU A 429 12.75 6.03 4.45
CA LEU A 429 11.98 6.24 5.67
C LEU A 429 10.52 5.88 5.42
N VAL A 430 9.95 5.06 6.30
CA VAL A 430 8.63 4.47 6.12
C VAL A 430 7.80 4.43 7.41
N GLY A 431 6.48 4.30 7.28
CA GLY A 431 5.53 4.10 8.38
C GLY A 431 4.85 5.37 8.89
N GLY A 432 4.01 5.18 9.92
CA GLY A 432 3.16 6.21 10.53
C GLY A 432 1.77 6.31 9.88
N ALA A 433 0.73 6.53 10.70
CA ALA A 433 -0.67 6.51 10.26
C ALA A 433 -0.97 7.46 9.12
N VAL A 434 -0.43 8.69 9.18
CA VAL A 434 -0.62 9.72 8.14
C VAL A 434 -0.11 9.24 6.79
N ASN A 435 1.09 8.66 6.75
CA ASN A 435 1.68 8.16 5.52
C ASN A 435 0.97 6.91 5.02
N LEU A 436 0.51 6.04 5.94
CA LEU A 436 -0.29 4.86 5.61
C LEU A 436 -1.60 5.27 4.93
N SER A 437 -2.34 6.22 5.52
CA SER A 437 -3.58 6.75 4.96
C SER A 437 -3.38 7.31 3.56
N THR A 438 -2.40 8.21 3.38
CA THR A 438 -2.07 8.75 2.06
C THR A 438 -1.70 7.65 1.07
N THR A 439 -0.89 6.66 1.49
CA THR A 439 -0.47 5.57 0.59
C THR A 439 -1.67 4.74 0.15
N LEU A 440 -2.58 4.40 1.06
CA LEU A 440 -3.81 3.69 0.73
C LEU A 440 -4.69 4.49 -0.24
N ASP A 441 -4.87 5.79 -0.03
CA ASP A 441 -5.62 6.66 -0.95
C ASP A 441 -4.97 6.79 -2.33
N MET A 442 -3.64 6.88 -2.37
CA MET A 442 -2.88 6.87 -3.62
C MET A 442 -2.99 5.54 -4.38
N LEU A 443 -3.21 4.43 -3.69
CA LEU A 443 -3.41 3.11 -4.31
C LEU A 443 -4.87 2.90 -4.73
N ARG A 444 -5.84 3.39 -3.96
CA ARG A 444 -7.28 3.40 -4.31
C ARG A 444 -7.57 4.17 -5.59
N THR A 445 -6.91 5.32 -5.78
CA THR A 445 -7.11 6.21 -6.94
C THR A 445 -6.56 5.65 -8.28
N ARG A 446 -5.92 4.48 -8.27
CA ARG A 446 -5.35 3.81 -9.45
C ARG A 446 -6.24 2.70 -10.00
N SER A 447 -7.49 3.02 -10.35
CA SER A 447 -8.32 2.25 -11.31
C SER A 447 -9.47 1.36 -10.78
N PHE A 448 -9.81 1.39 -9.49
CA PHE A 448 -10.77 0.40 -8.92
C PHE A 448 -11.85 1.03 -8.02
N GLU A 449 -12.45 2.16 -8.43
CA GLU A 449 -13.51 2.79 -7.62
C GLU A 449 -14.68 1.80 -7.39
N ASN A 450 -15.07 1.61 -6.13
CA ASN A 450 -16.06 0.62 -5.69
C ASN A 450 -15.66 -0.86 -5.93
N GLN A 451 -14.37 -1.12 -6.19
CA GLN A 451 -13.79 -2.46 -6.36
C GLN A 451 -12.58 -2.72 -5.46
N THR A 452 -12.28 -1.80 -4.55
CA THR A 452 -11.19 -1.92 -3.57
C THR A 452 -11.75 -2.30 -2.19
N LEU A 453 -11.06 -3.20 -1.51
CA LEU A 453 -11.22 -3.49 -0.08
C LEU A 453 -9.86 -3.34 0.61
N THR A 454 -9.83 -2.70 1.77
CA THR A 454 -8.66 -2.69 2.64
C THR A 454 -8.85 -3.77 3.71
N VAL A 455 -7.92 -4.72 3.80
CA VAL A 455 -8.02 -5.86 4.74
C VAL A 455 -6.73 -6.04 5.51
N ALA A 456 -6.80 -6.62 6.71
CA ALA A 456 -5.61 -6.87 7.51
C ALA A 456 -5.54 -8.27 8.12
N ALA A 457 -4.34 -8.68 8.49
CA ALA A 457 -4.06 -9.99 9.07
C ALA A 457 -3.57 -9.90 10.52
N GLY A 458 -4.33 -9.23 11.41
CA GLY A 458 -4.12 -9.24 12.86
C GLY A 458 -2.93 -8.42 13.40
N ASP A 459 -2.82 -8.36 14.73
CA ASP A 459 -1.88 -7.53 15.50
C ASP A 459 -1.94 -6.05 15.11
N LEU A 460 -3.17 -5.54 15.01
CA LEU A 460 -3.44 -4.14 14.78
C LEU A 460 -3.32 -3.29 16.05
N ILE A 461 -3.59 -3.94 17.17
CA ILE A 461 -3.54 -3.42 18.54
C ILE A 461 -2.65 -4.33 19.41
N GLY A 462 -2.36 -3.93 20.64
CA GLY A 462 -1.47 -4.68 21.54
C GLY A 462 0.00 -4.64 21.12
N GLY A 463 0.89 -4.82 22.10
CA GLY A 463 2.32 -4.48 21.94
C GLY A 463 2.56 -3.02 21.51
N SER A 464 1.59 -2.15 21.77
CA SER A 464 1.45 -0.86 21.12
C SER A 464 2.46 0.18 21.58
N THR A 465 2.68 1.19 20.72
CA THR A 465 3.47 2.38 21.08
C THR A 465 2.76 3.20 22.17
N PHE A 466 3.53 4.09 22.83
CA PHE A 466 3.08 4.85 23.99
C PHE A 466 1.70 5.50 23.85
N ILE A 467 1.43 6.21 22.76
CA ILE A 467 0.16 6.94 22.62
C ILE A 467 -1.01 5.97 22.54
N SER A 468 -0.89 4.97 21.69
CA SER A 468 -1.92 3.96 21.48
C SER A 468 -2.18 3.16 22.74
N GLY A 469 -1.13 2.65 23.38
CA GLY A 469 -1.26 1.87 24.61
C GLY A 469 -1.77 2.67 25.81
N LEU A 470 -1.38 3.95 25.95
CA LEU A 470 -1.87 4.82 27.02
C LEU A 470 -3.40 4.98 27.01
N PHE A 471 -4.02 4.85 25.84
CA PHE A 471 -5.46 4.94 25.64
C PHE A 471 -6.08 3.61 25.20
N GLN A 472 -5.43 2.49 25.54
CA GLN A 472 -5.92 1.12 25.34
C GLN A 472 -6.37 0.88 23.89
N ASP A 473 -5.52 1.32 22.96
CA ASP A 473 -5.65 1.14 21.52
C ASP A 473 -6.87 1.76 20.83
N GLU A 474 -7.71 2.54 21.53
CA GLU A 474 -8.70 3.42 20.90
C GLU A 474 -8.07 4.33 19.81
N PRO A 475 -6.86 4.91 19.99
CA PRO A 475 -6.20 5.67 18.93
C PRO A 475 -5.85 4.81 17.71
N SER A 476 -5.39 3.58 17.93
CA SER A 476 -5.03 2.65 16.87
C SER A 476 -6.25 2.37 16.00
N VAL A 477 -7.37 2.01 16.63
CA VAL A 477 -8.63 1.72 15.93
C VAL A 477 -9.14 2.93 15.15
N GLU A 478 -9.18 4.11 15.76
CA GLU A 478 -9.64 5.33 15.07
C GLU A 478 -8.77 5.68 13.85
N THR A 479 -7.45 5.48 13.93
CA THR A 479 -6.58 5.67 12.75
C THR A 479 -6.83 4.62 11.66
N LEU A 480 -7.21 3.40 12.00
CA LEU A 480 -7.49 2.35 11.02
C LEU A 480 -8.84 2.56 10.32
N GLU A 481 -9.81 3.13 11.03
CA GLU A 481 -11.10 3.55 10.47
C GLU A 481 -10.92 4.67 9.45
N VAL A 482 -10.15 5.70 9.79
CA VAL A 482 -9.86 6.83 8.88
C VAL A 482 -9.03 6.35 7.70
N ALA A 483 -8.10 5.42 7.92
CA ALA A 483 -7.37 4.75 6.83
C ALA A 483 -8.28 3.88 5.96
N GLY A 484 -9.54 3.65 6.35
CA GLY A 484 -10.56 2.92 5.61
C GLY A 484 -10.35 1.41 5.59
N LEU A 485 -9.98 0.82 6.73
CA LEU A 485 -9.94 -0.63 6.92
C LEU A 485 -11.37 -1.22 6.87
N ASP A 486 -11.58 -2.33 6.17
CA ASP A 486 -12.89 -2.99 6.06
C ASP A 486 -13.01 -4.23 6.95
N ILE A 487 -11.96 -5.06 6.99
CA ILE A 487 -11.97 -6.39 7.63
C ILE A 487 -10.57 -6.71 8.15
N SER A 488 -10.46 -7.29 9.34
CA SER A 488 -9.20 -7.88 9.83
C SER A 488 -9.43 -9.26 10.43
N SER A 489 -8.45 -10.17 10.33
CA SER A 489 -8.37 -11.26 11.31
C SER A 489 -7.92 -10.71 12.66
N VAL A 490 -8.18 -11.48 13.71
CA VAL A 490 -7.61 -11.26 15.05
C VAL A 490 -6.23 -11.92 15.11
N GLY A 491 -5.22 -11.20 15.56
CA GLY A 491 -3.89 -11.71 15.88
C GLY A 491 -3.74 -12.10 17.34
N ASN A 492 -2.51 -12.36 17.79
CA ASN A 492 -2.28 -12.71 19.19
C ASN A 492 -2.36 -11.50 20.11
N HIS A 493 -1.85 -10.34 19.68
CA HIS A 493 -1.76 -9.14 20.52
C HIS A 493 -3.11 -8.46 20.77
N GLU A 494 -4.14 -8.75 19.94
CA GLU A 494 -5.54 -8.45 20.28
C GLU A 494 -6.01 -9.07 21.61
N PHE A 495 -5.32 -10.09 22.14
CA PHE A 495 -5.64 -10.74 23.41
C PHE A 495 -4.75 -10.31 24.58
N ASP A 496 -3.89 -9.30 24.42
CA ASP A 496 -2.99 -8.83 25.49
C ASP A 496 -3.77 -8.48 26.77
N GLU A 497 -4.92 -7.81 26.61
CA GLU A 497 -5.84 -7.45 27.71
C GLU A 497 -7.00 -8.45 27.89
N GLY A 498 -6.99 -9.56 27.13
CA GLY A 498 -7.95 -10.65 27.22
C GLY A 498 -9.20 -10.51 26.33
N VAL A 499 -10.04 -11.54 26.36
CA VAL A 499 -11.21 -11.68 25.46
C VAL A 499 -12.24 -10.56 25.63
N ASP A 500 -12.49 -10.11 26.86
CA ASP A 500 -13.48 -9.08 27.14
C ASP A 500 -13.08 -7.73 26.52
N GLU A 501 -11.78 -7.41 26.51
CA GLU A 501 -11.29 -6.16 25.92
C GLU A 501 -11.30 -6.20 24.40
N LEU A 502 -10.93 -7.33 23.78
CA LEU A 502 -11.12 -7.53 22.34
C LEU A 502 -12.59 -7.35 21.92
N LEU A 503 -13.53 -7.88 22.72
CA LEU A 503 -14.95 -7.68 22.46
C LEU A 503 -15.38 -6.22 22.65
N ARG A 504 -14.76 -5.47 23.57
CA ARG A 504 -14.97 -4.03 23.71
C ARG A 504 -14.45 -3.27 22.48
N MET A 505 -13.26 -3.62 21.99
CA MET A 505 -12.69 -3.06 20.75
C MET A 505 -13.68 -3.17 19.59
N GLN A 506 -14.33 -4.33 19.41
CA GLN A 506 -15.34 -4.47 18.35
C GLN A 506 -16.65 -3.74 18.64
N ASN A 507 -17.15 -3.76 19.89
CA ASN A 507 -18.55 -3.42 20.19
C ASN A 507 -18.75 -2.06 20.90
N GLY A 508 -17.66 -1.40 21.30
CA GLY A 508 -17.68 -0.17 22.07
C GLY A 508 -17.96 -0.36 23.56
N GLY A 509 -17.80 0.73 24.31
CA GLY A 509 -17.96 0.79 25.76
C GLY A 509 -16.74 1.41 26.46
N ASN A 510 -16.89 1.72 27.74
CA ASN A 510 -15.79 2.28 28.53
C ASN A 510 -14.81 1.19 28.96
N HIS A 511 -13.52 1.49 28.92
CA HIS A 511 -12.50 0.66 29.53
C HIS A 511 -12.64 0.65 31.07
N GLU A 512 -12.03 -0.34 31.75
CA GLU A 512 -12.01 -0.38 33.21
C GLU A 512 -11.26 0.80 33.85
N LEU A 513 -10.28 1.35 33.13
CA LEU A 513 -9.56 2.57 33.51
C LEU A 513 -10.38 3.85 33.28
N GLY A 514 -11.52 3.74 32.60
CA GLY A 514 -12.45 4.83 32.34
C GLY A 514 -12.60 5.13 30.85
N GLN A 515 -12.90 6.39 30.57
CA GLN A 515 -13.18 6.91 29.23
C GLN A 515 -12.02 7.82 28.81
N PHE A 516 -11.52 7.65 27.59
CA PHE A 516 -10.33 8.37 27.11
C PHE A 516 -10.67 9.57 26.20
N ASP A 517 -11.89 9.63 25.68
CA ASP A 517 -12.43 10.78 24.94
C ASP A 517 -13.68 11.40 25.57
N ASP A 518 -14.24 12.46 24.95
CA ASP A 518 -15.43 13.16 25.44
C ASP A 518 -16.69 12.30 25.40
N GLU A 519 -16.78 11.38 24.42
CA GLU A 519 -17.85 10.39 24.28
C GLU A 519 -17.33 8.96 24.53
N PRO A 520 -18.17 8.02 24.98
CA PRO A 520 -17.77 6.63 25.12
C PRO A 520 -17.31 6.08 23.77
N TYR A 521 -16.27 5.24 23.79
CA TYR A 521 -15.84 4.50 22.61
C TYR A 521 -17.01 3.70 22.02
N ASP A 522 -17.23 3.81 20.72
CA ASP A 522 -18.37 3.24 20.01
C ASP A 522 -18.07 1.90 19.32
N GLY A 523 -16.81 1.46 19.36
CA GLY A 523 -16.36 0.21 18.75
C GLY A 523 -15.81 0.43 17.35
N ALA A 524 -15.10 -0.55 16.81
CA ALA A 524 -14.57 -0.44 15.46
C ALA A 524 -15.67 -0.42 14.39
N ASP A 525 -15.52 0.49 13.43
CA ASP A 525 -16.31 0.54 12.19
C ASP A 525 -15.95 -0.58 11.19
N PHE A 526 -14.85 -1.28 11.42
CA PHE A 526 -14.45 -2.46 10.66
C PHE A 526 -14.72 -3.76 11.43
N GLN A 527 -14.72 -4.89 10.71
CA GLN A 527 -15.05 -6.20 11.28
C GLN A 527 -13.80 -7.02 11.59
N TRP A 528 -13.62 -7.40 12.87
CA TRP A 528 -12.68 -8.45 13.24
C TRP A 528 -13.27 -9.84 13.04
N LEU A 529 -12.44 -10.77 12.58
CA LEU A 529 -12.78 -12.16 12.32
C LEU A 529 -11.88 -13.12 13.11
N ALA A 530 -12.48 -14.14 13.76
CA ALA A 530 -11.76 -15.11 14.58
C ALA A 530 -12.36 -16.52 14.47
N ALA A 531 -12.20 -17.17 13.31
CA ALA A 531 -12.84 -18.45 13.01
C ALA A 531 -12.40 -19.61 13.91
N ASN A 532 -11.14 -19.62 14.32
CA ASN A 532 -10.56 -20.69 15.14
C ASN A 532 -10.44 -20.33 16.62
N VAL A 533 -10.95 -19.19 17.07
CA VAL A 533 -11.01 -18.85 18.49
C VAL A 533 -12.43 -19.07 18.99
N VAL A 534 -12.63 -20.15 19.74
CA VAL A 534 -13.96 -20.58 20.16
C VAL A 534 -14.09 -20.57 21.67
N ASP A 535 -15.26 -20.19 22.16
CA ASP A 535 -15.61 -20.32 23.57
C ASP A 535 -15.63 -21.80 23.98
N LYS A 536 -14.99 -22.13 25.10
CA LYS A 536 -14.81 -23.52 25.57
C LYS A 536 -16.12 -24.24 25.88
N GLU A 537 -17.15 -23.50 26.31
CA GLU A 537 -18.43 -24.08 26.70
C GLU A 537 -19.35 -24.30 25.49
N THR A 538 -19.47 -23.29 24.64
CA THR A 538 -20.41 -23.24 23.51
C THR A 538 -19.83 -23.84 22.24
N ARG A 539 -18.49 -23.82 22.09
CA ARG A 539 -17.76 -24.18 20.87
C ARG A 539 -18.04 -23.28 19.67
N GLU A 540 -18.66 -22.12 19.90
CA GLU A 540 -18.91 -21.12 18.87
C GLU A 540 -17.74 -20.11 18.83
N PRO A 541 -17.42 -19.57 17.65
CA PRO A 541 -16.46 -18.47 17.50
C PRO A 541 -16.84 -17.25 18.36
N ILE A 542 -15.85 -16.60 19.00
CA ILE A 542 -16.08 -15.42 19.84
C ILE A 542 -16.42 -14.14 19.04
N LEU A 543 -15.99 -14.10 17.79
CA LEU A 543 -16.28 -13.09 16.78
C LEU A 543 -16.72 -13.81 15.49
N PRO A 544 -17.32 -13.12 14.50
CA PRO A 544 -17.67 -13.77 13.24
C PRO A 544 -16.48 -14.55 12.64
N ALA A 545 -16.71 -15.80 12.24
CA ALA A 545 -15.66 -16.62 11.62
C ALA A 545 -15.31 -16.13 10.20
N THR A 546 -16.33 -15.65 9.50
CA THR A 546 -16.24 -15.27 8.08
C THR A 546 -17.06 -14.03 7.81
N GLU A 547 -16.69 -13.29 6.78
CA GLU A 547 -17.47 -12.20 6.22
C GLU A 547 -17.54 -12.30 4.70
N VAL A 548 -18.66 -11.87 4.11
CA VAL A 548 -18.84 -11.86 2.65
C VAL A 548 -19.06 -10.43 2.19
N ARG A 549 -18.21 -9.95 1.27
CA ARG A 549 -18.35 -8.64 0.61
C ARG A 549 -18.80 -8.85 -0.83
N ASN A 550 -19.81 -8.09 -1.26
CA ASN A 550 -20.21 -8.08 -2.67
C ASN A 550 -19.46 -6.97 -3.40
N VAL A 551 -18.61 -7.34 -4.35
CA VAL A 551 -17.86 -6.41 -5.19
C VAL A 551 -18.35 -6.55 -6.62
N ALA A 552 -18.98 -5.49 -7.14
CA ALA A 552 -19.53 -5.45 -8.50
C ALA A 552 -20.37 -6.69 -8.90
N GLY A 553 -21.15 -7.24 -7.95
CA GLY A 553 -22.03 -8.40 -8.18
C GLY A 553 -21.38 -9.77 -7.92
N VAL A 554 -20.12 -9.83 -7.53
CA VAL A 554 -19.41 -11.05 -7.12
C VAL A 554 -19.27 -11.07 -5.60
N ASP A 555 -19.60 -12.20 -4.98
CA ASP A 555 -19.43 -12.40 -3.53
C ASP A 555 -18.02 -12.94 -3.24
N ILE A 556 -17.29 -12.23 -2.37
CA ILE A 556 -15.95 -12.59 -1.90
C ILE A 556 -16.02 -12.91 -0.41
N GLY A 557 -15.64 -14.13 -0.05
CA GLY A 557 -15.60 -14.59 1.34
C GLY A 557 -14.23 -14.39 1.97
N PHE A 558 -14.22 -13.84 3.17
CA PHE A 558 -13.04 -13.70 4.02
C PHE A 558 -13.16 -14.64 5.22
N ILE A 559 -12.08 -15.32 5.58
CA ILE A 559 -11.98 -16.17 6.78
C ILE A 559 -10.87 -15.61 7.64
N GLY A 560 -11.17 -15.24 8.90
CA GLY A 560 -10.16 -14.76 9.84
C GLY A 560 -9.60 -15.88 10.69
N MET A 561 -8.27 -16.00 10.73
CA MET A 561 -7.56 -17.07 11.42
C MET A 561 -6.51 -16.46 12.35
N THR A 562 -6.58 -16.82 13.63
CA THR A 562 -5.61 -16.44 14.65
C THR A 562 -4.57 -17.55 14.82
N LEU A 563 -3.34 -17.21 15.19
CA LEU A 563 -2.31 -18.18 15.54
C LEU A 563 -2.78 -19.19 16.61
N GLU A 564 -2.63 -20.49 16.36
CA GLU A 564 -2.96 -21.56 17.32
C GLU A 564 -2.17 -21.41 18.64
N ALA A 565 -0.92 -20.99 18.53
CA ALA A 565 0.02 -20.84 19.66
C ALA A 565 -0.23 -19.61 20.56
N THR A 566 -1.25 -18.79 20.28
CA THR A 566 -1.58 -17.56 21.06
C THR A 566 -1.56 -17.75 22.58
N PRO A 567 -2.11 -18.84 23.18
CA PRO A 567 -2.07 -19.05 24.64
C PRO A 567 -0.67 -19.12 25.27
N THR A 568 0.38 -19.25 24.46
CA THR A 568 1.78 -19.24 24.90
C THR A 568 2.43 -17.85 24.80
N LEU A 569 1.79 -16.93 24.09
CA LEU A 569 2.30 -15.59 23.75
C LEU A 569 1.59 -14.46 24.51
N VAL A 570 0.37 -14.70 25.00
CA VAL A 570 -0.37 -13.77 25.86
C VAL A 570 -0.59 -14.33 27.26
N SER A 571 -1.13 -13.53 28.16
CA SER A 571 -1.50 -13.93 29.52
C SER A 571 -2.48 -15.12 29.51
N PRO A 572 -2.10 -16.31 30.01
CA PRO A 572 -2.99 -17.48 30.02
C PRO A 572 -4.33 -17.25 30.72
N GLY A 573 -4.36 -16.38 31.75
CA GLY A 573 -5.60 -15.95 32.40
C GLY A 573 -6.57 -15.20 31.47
N GLY A 574 -6.05 -14.34 30.57
CA GLY A 574 -6.86 -13.52 29.66
C GLY A 574 -7.56 -14.32 28.56
N VAL A 575 -7.08 -15.53 28.28
CA VAL A 575 -7.62 -16.46 27.28
C VAL A 575 -8.12 -17.78 27.89
N ALA A 576 -8.33 -17.81 29.20
CA ALA A 576 -8.65 -19.04 29.93
C ALA A 576 -9.97 -19.70 29.47
N ASP A 577 -10.91 -18.93 28.94
CA ASP A 577 -12.25 -19.39 28.56
C ASP A 577 -12.40 -19.72 27.06
N VAL A 578 -11.34 -19.54 26.26
CA VAL A 578 -11.35 -19.84 24.83
C VAL A 578 -10.34 -20.94 24.45
N ASP A 579 -10.63 -21.66 23.37
CA ASP A 579 -9.71 -22.57 22.69
C ASP A 579 -9.32 -21.99 21.33
N PHE A 580 -8.05 -22.17 20.96
CA PHE A 580 -7.52 -21.87 19.64
C PHE A 580 -7.41 -23.19 18.88
N LEU A 581 -8.15 -23.31 17.78
CA LEU A 581 -8.23 -24.53 16.97
C LEU A 581 -7.20 -24.49 15.83
N ASP A 582 -6.83 -25.68 15.32
CA ASP A 582 -5.95 -25.86 14.16
C ASP A 582 -6.40 -25.01 12.96
N GLU A 583 -5.45 -24.31 12.35
CA GLU A 583 -5.74 -23.32 11.33
C GLU A 583 -6.25 -23.97 10.03
N VAL A 584 -5.64 -25.08 9.63
CA VAL A 584 -5.95 -25.78 8.37
C VAL A 584 -7.32 -26.44 8.45
N GLU A 585 -7.59 -27.19 9.51
CA GLU A 585 -8.87 -27.87 9.72
C GLU A 585 -10.02 -26.86 9.75
N THR A 586 -9.83 -25.75 10.47
CA THR A 586 -10.86 -24.72 10.65
C THR A 586 -11.10 -23.92 9.37
N ALA A 587 -10.05 -23.41 8.71
CA ALA A 587 -10.19 -22.65 7.48
C ALA A 587 -10.82 -23.50 6.36
N ASN A 588 -10.46 -24.78 6.25
CA ASN A 588 -11.08 -25.71 5.31
C ASN A 588 -12.56 -25.93 5.58
N ALA A 589 -12.96 -26.01 6.85
CA ALA A 589 -14.36 -26.14 7.25
C ALA A 589 -15.16 -24.86 6.91
N GLN A 590 -14.59 -23.68 7.17
CA GLN A 590 -15.25 -22.40 6.84
C GLN A 590 -15.34 -22.18 5.33
N ALA A 591 -14.29 -22.51 4.58
CA ALA A 591 -14.33 -22.47 3.12
C ALA A 591 -15.45 -23.38 2.57
N ALA A 592 -15.60 -24.59 3.10
CA ALA A 592 -16.70 -25.47 2.70
C ALA A 592 -18.09 -24.88 3.01
N GLN A 593 -18.23 -24.11 4.10
CA GLN A 593 -19.48 -23.41 4.44
C GLN A 593 -19.76 -22.25 3.48
N LEU A 594 -18.76 -21.42 3.16
CA LEU A 594 -18.86 -20.34 2.18
C LEU A 594 -19.24 -20.88 0.80
N ARG A 595 -18.59 -21.96 0.35
CA ARG A 595 -18.93 -22.67 -0.90
C ARG A 595 -20.37 -23.18 -0.89
N ALA A 596 -20.86 -23.69 0.24
CA ALA A 596 -22.26 -24.12 0.36
C ALA A 596 -23.27 -22.96 0.28
N GLN A 597 -22.83 -21.73 0.55
CA GLN A 597 -23.60 -20.49 0.39
C GLN A 597 -23.51 -19.93 -1.04
N GLY A 598 -22.67 -20.51 -1.91
CA GLY A 598 -22.45 -20.05 -3.29
C GLY A 598 -21.34 -19.02 -3.44
N VAL A 599 -20.56 -18.78 -2.39
CA VAL A 599 -19.36 -17.94 -2.43
C VAL A 599 -18.23 -18.77 -3.03
N GLU A 600 -17.71 -18.33 -4.17
CA GLU A 600 -16.73 -19.08 -4.96
C GLU A 600 -15.31 -18.51 -4.79
N SER A 601 -15.17 -17.19 -4.61
CA SER A 601 -13.90 -16.52 -4.28
C SER A 601 -13.68 -16.46 -2.76
N ILE A 602 -12.59 -17.04 -2.26
CA ILE A 602 -12.32 -17.16 -0.81
C ILE A 602 -10.89 -16.73 -0.48
N VAL A 603 -10.75 -15.75 0.42
CA VAL A 603 -9.48 -15.25 0.95
C VAL A 603 -9.36 -15.59 2.43
N VAL A 604 -8.21 -16.08 2.86
CA VAL A 604 -7.90 -16.28 4.28
C VAL A 604 -7.03 -15.12 4.78
N LEU A 605 -7.46 -14.46 5.85
CA LEU A 605 -6.68 -13.52 6.64
C LEU A 605 -6.09 -14.31 7.81
N LEU A 606 -4.80 -14.62 7.75
CA LEU A 606 -4.11 -15.54 8.67
C LEU A 606 -3.06 -14.81 9.49
N HIS A 607 -3.22 -14.77 10.80
CA HIS A 607 -2.19 -14.24 11.69
C HIS A 607 -1.15 -15.31 12.05
N GLU A 608 -0.49 -15.86 11.02
CA GLU A 608 0.70 -16.71 11.09
C GLU A 608 1.44 -16.52 9.75
N GLY A 609 2.77 -16.58 9.78
CA GLY A 609 3.61 -16.14 8.67
C GLY A 609 4.85 -16.99 8.44
N GLY A 610 5.76 -16.43 7.65
CA GLY A 610 6.99 -17.09 7.24
C GLY A 610 8.21 -16.18 7.22
N TYR A 611 9.33 -16.76 6.78
CA TYR A 611 10.63 -16.11 6.69
C TYR A 611 11.27 -16.32 5.33
N GLN A 612 11.92 -15.29 4.82
CA GLN A 612 12.57 -15.23 3.51
C GLN A 612 13.79 -14.30 3.55
N THR A 613 14.69 -14.38 2.57
CA THR A 613 15.98 -13.64 2.56
C THR A 613 16.14 -12.63 1.42
N GLY A 614 15.08 -12.31 0.71
CA GLY A 614 15.04 -11.36 -0.39
C GLY A 614 14.54 -9.97 0.02
N THR A 615 14.22 -9.16 -1.00
CA THR A 615 13.67 -7.81 -0.80
C THR A 615 12.25 -7.84 -0.23
N TYR A 616 11.65 -6.68 0.04
CA TYR A 616 10.23 -6.59 0.47
C TYR A 616 9.23 -7.16 -0.56
N ASN A 617 9.64 -7.36 -1.81
CA ASN A 617 8.85 -8.02 -2.88
C ASN A 617 9.29 -9.47 -3.15
N GLY A 618 10.24 -9.98 -2.37
CA GLY A 618 10.85 -11.29 -2.57
C GLY A 618 10.04 -12.46 -2.01
N CYS A 619 10.47 -13.66 -2.38
CA CYS A 619 10.05 -14.93 -1.79
C CYS A 619 11.22 -15.93 -1.83
N GLU A 620 12.41 -15.47 -1.42
CA GLU A 620 13.62 -16.29 -1.50
C GLU A 620 13.72 -17.21 -0.29
N GLY A 621 13.58 -18.52 -0.53
CA GLY A 621 13.75 -19.53 0.51
C GLY A 621 12.67 -19.49 1.59
N ILE A 622 11.42 -19.22 1.20
CA ILE A 622 10.28 -19.16 2.13
C ILE A 622 10.24 -20.37 3.05
N SER A 623 10.06 -20.12 4.34
CA SER A 623 10.04 -21.10 5.43
C SER A 623 9.12 -20.62 6.56
N GLY A 624 8.87 -21.46 7.55
CA GLY A 624 7.93 -21.17 8.65
C GLY A 624 6.60 -21.93 8.50
N ALA A 625 5.72 -21.80 9.49
CA ALA A 625 4.48 -22.56 9.56
C ALA A 625 3.53 -22.26 8.38
N VAL A 626 3.57 -21.04 7.84
CA VAL A 626 2.76 -20.64 6.67
C VAL A 626 2.93 -21.56 5.46
N VAL A 627 4.11 -22.17 5.26
CA VAL A 627 4.34 -23.09 4.13
C VAL A 627 3.48 -24.33 4.28
N ASP A 628 3.57 -25.00 5.43
CA ASP A 628 2.79 -26.21 5.71
C ASP A 628 1.28 -25.88 5.75
N ILE A 629 0.89 -24.74 6.32
CA ILE A 629 -0.51 -24.31 6.34
C ILE A 629 -1.02 -24.12 4.91
N ALA A 630 -0.37 -23.29 4.10
CA ALA A 630 -0.79 -22.99 2.74
C ALA A 630 -0.84 -24.25 1.85
N GLU A 631 0.14 -25.16 1.96
CA GLU A 631 0.17 -26.43 1.23
C GLU A 631 -0.99 -27.37 1.59
N ASN A 632 -1.60 -27.23 2.77
CA ASN A 632 -2.70 -28.08 3.25
C ASN A 632 -4.08 -27.40 3.25
N LEU A 633 -4.15 -26.09 3.01
CA LEU A 633 -5.42 -25.36 2.81
C LEU A 633 -6.12 -25.79 1.52
N ALA A 634 -7.43 -25.99 1.59
CA ALA A 634 -8.26 -26.58 0.55
C ALA A 634 -8.14 -25.81 -0.78
N PRO A 635 -8.15 -26.50 -1.94
CA PRO A 635 -8.10 -25.85 -3.25
C PRO A 635 -9.24 -24.87 -3.56
N SER A 636 -10.23 -24.70 -2.69
CA SER A 636 -11.27 -23.66 -2.80
C SER A 636 -10.91 -22.34 -2.12
N ILE A 637 -9.76 -22.26 -1.45
CA ILE A 637 -9.22 -21.03 -0.85
C ILE A 637 -8.22 -20.46 -1.86
N ASP A 638 -8.40 -19.21 -2.27
CA ASP A 638 -7.75 -18.63 -3.45
C ASP A 638 -6.55 -17.75 -3.18
N ALA A 639 -6.50 -17.14 -2.00
CA ALA A 639 -5.40 -16.32 -1.55
C ALA A 639 -5.28 -16.39 -0.02
N VAL A 640 -4.06 -16.18 0.47
CA VAL A 640 -3.78 -16.06 1.91
C VAL A 640 -3.01 -14.77 2.15
N ILE A 641 -3.54 -13.91 3.00
CA ILE A 641 -2.88 -12.69 3.49
C ILE A 641 -2.43 -12.98 4.91
N THR A 642 -1.16 -12.74 5.21
CA THR A 642 -0.49 -13.26 6.41
C THR A 642 0.13 -12.17 7.29
N GLY A 643 0.48 -12.51 8.54
CA GLY A 643 1.09 -11.61 9.52
C GLY A 643 2.01 -12.35 10.51
N HIS A 644 2.10 -11.86 11.76
CA HIS A 644 2.80 -12.43 12.91
C HIS A 644 4.34 -12.40 12.85
N THR A 645 4.94 -12.78 11.73
CA THR A 645 6.42 -12.92 11.64
C THR A 645 7.15 -11.63 11.29
N HIS A 646 6.41 -10.55 11.06
CA HIS A 646 6.90 -9.21 10.69
C HIS A 646 7.67 -9.18 9.36
N GLN A 647 7.54 -10.21 8.53
CA GLN A 647 8.27 -10.33 7.26
C GLN A 647 7.44 -9.81 6.09
N PRO A 648 8.05 -9.08 5.14
CA PRO A 648 7.44 -8.82 3.85
C PRO A 648 7.72 -9.98 2.87
N TYR A 649 6.71 -10.42 2.12
CA TYR A 649 6.88 -11.32 0.98
C TYR A 649 5.67 -11.37 0.06
N ILE A 650 5.93 -11.81 -1.18
CA ILE A 650 4.92 -12.15 -2.18
C ILE A 650 5.27 -13.51 -2.76
N CYS A 651 4.61 -14.55 -2.27
CA CYS A 651 4.89 -15.94 -2.57
C CYS A 651 3.77 -16.58 -3.40
N GLN A 652 4.17 -17.62 -4.14
CA GLN A 652 3.25 -18.56 -4.79
C GLN A 652 3.52 -19.93 -4.19
N ILE A 653 2.57 -20.44 -3.39
CA ILE A 653 2.69 -21.74 -2.71
C ILE A 653 1.62 -22.67 -3.31
N ASP A 654 2.02 -23.86 -3.73
CA ASP A 654 1.11 -24.82 -4.33
C ASP A 654 0.12 -25.35 -3.28
N ASP A 655 -1.16 -25.44 -3.64
CA ASP A 655 -2.19 -26.06 -2.82
C ASP A 655 -2.11 -27.61 -2.88
N PRO A 656 -2.96 -28.37 -2.15
CA PRO A 656 -2.95 -29.84 -2.19
C PRO A 656 -3.19 -30.46 -3.57
N ALA A 657 -3.74 -29.70 -4.53
CA ALA A 657 -3.95 -30.13 -5.91
C ALA A 657 -2.73 -29.83 -6.80
N GLY A 658 -1.73 -29.11 -6.29
CA GLY A 658 -0.53 -28.68 -7.01
C GLY A 658 -0.74 -27.42 -7.85
N GLU A 659 -1.77 -26.62 -7.53
CA GLU A 659 -2.04 -25.35 -8.21
C GLU A 659 -1.49 -24.18 -7.36
N PRO A 660 -0.74 -23.22 -7.95
CA PRO A 660 -0.18 -22.09 -7.21
C PRO A 660 -1.25 -21.20 -6.56
N ARG A 661 -0.99 -20.76 -5.33
CA ARG A 661 -1.81 -19.82 -4.57
C ARG A 661 -0.96 -18.62 -4.12
N SER A 662 -1.53 -17.42 -4.24
CA SER A 662 -0.92 -16.19 -3.71
C SER A 662 -0.89 -16.23 -2.18
N VAL A 663 0.29 -16.01 -1.60
CA VAL A 663 0.51 -15.90 -0.15
C VAL A 663 1.38 -14.66 0.12
N THR A 664 0.83 -13.68 0.83
CA THR A 664 1.46 -12.34 0.98
C THR A 664 1.58 -11.91 2.43
N SER A 665 2.56 -11.06 2.72
CA SER A 665 2.74 -10.37 4.00
C SER A 665 3.42 -9.03 3.77
N ALA A 666 3.09 -8.04 4.59
CA ALA A 666 3.45 -6.63 4.40
C ALA A 666 4.27 -6.07 5.58
N ASN A 667 5.34 -6.77 5.97
CA ASN A 667 6.23 -6.34 7.05
C ASN A 667 5.46 -6.12 8.38
N GLN A 668 5.52 -4.92 8.96
CA GLN A 668 4.91 -4.54 10.24
C GLN A 668 4.79 -3.01 10.32
N TYR A 669 4.09 -2.51 11.34
CA TYR A 669 4.04 -1.11 11.79
C TYR A 669 3.55 -0.13 10.73
N GLY A 670 2.73 -0.60 9.79
CA GLY A 670 2.25 0.20 8.66
C GLY A 670 3.37 0.67 7.74
N ARG A 671 4.51 -0.03 7.67
CA ARG A 671 5.67 0.35 6.84
C ARG A 671 5.54 -0.10 5.39
N VAL A 672 4.74 -1.13 5.14
CA VAL A 672 4.49 -1.71 3.83
C VAL A 672 3.00 -2.01 3.70
N VAL A 673 2.45 -1.87 2.50
CA VAL A 673 1.11 -2.31 2.11
C VAL A 673 1.22 -3.22 0.89
N THR A 674 0.60 -4.39 0.92
CA THR A 674 0.44 -5.23 -0.27
C THR A 674 -0.78 -4.76 -1.06
N GLU A 675 -0.59 -4.33 -2.30
CA GLU A 675 -1.65 -4.21 -3.30
C GLU A 675 -1.80 -5.53 -4.05
N THR A 676 -2.97 -6.16 -3.97
CA THR A 676 -3.29 -7.37 -4.74
C THR A 676 -4.40 -7.09 -5.74
N ALA A 677 -4.20 -7.42 -7.00
CA ALA A 677 -5.26 -7.49 -8.00
C ALA A 677 -5.79 -8.92 -8.07
N LEU A 678 -6.94 -9.17 -7.43
CA LEU A 678 -7.62 -10.45 -7.43
C LEU A 678 -8.53 -10.55 -8.67
N SER A 679 -8.05 -11.20 -9.72
CA SER A 679 -8.84 -11.48 -10.92
C SER A 679 -9.92 -12.52 -10.65
N VAL A 680 -11.19 -12.17 -10.86
CA VAL A 680 -12.35 -13.04 -10.63
C VAL A 680 -13.18 -13.18 -11.91
N SER A 681 -13.63 -14.39 -12.23
CA SER A 681 -14.59 -14.61 -13.31
C SER A 681 -16.00 -14.23 -12.85
N ARG A 682 -16.65 -13.27 -13.51
CA ARG A 682 -18.05 -12.88 -13.29
C ARG A 682 -19.04 -14.02 -13.55
N THR A 683 -18.73 -14.90 -14.50
CA THR A 683 -19.58 -16.05 -14.83
C THR A 683 -19.57 -17.10 -13.73
N THR A 684 -18.40 -17.37 -13.15
CA THR A 684 -18.25 -18.45 -12.16
C THR A 684 -18.27 -17.95 -10.72
N GLY A 685 -17.91 -16.70 -10.48
CA GLY A 685 -17.63 -16.11 -9.17
C GLY A 685 -16.27 -16.52 -8.58
N ASP A 686 -15.47 -17.30 -9.32
CA ASP A 686 -14.23 -17.93 -8.84
C ASP A 686 -12.98 -17.17 -9.31
N VAL A 687 -11.91 -17.25 -8.51
CA VAL A 687 -10.65 -16.54 -8.76
C VAL A 687 -9.87 -17.19 -9.91
N LEU A 688 -9.43 -16.37 -10.86
CA LEU A 688 -8.50 -16.75 -11.91
C LEU A 688 -7.07 -16.68 -11.36
N ARG A 689 -6.65 -17.68 -10.57
CA ARG A 689 -5.37 -17.67 -9.83
C ARG A 689 -4.13 -17.40 -10.69
N ASP A 690 -4.14 -17.82 -11.95
CA ASP A 690 -3.04 -17.59 -12.90
C ASP A 690 -2.91 -16.13 -13.34
N ARG A 691 -3.88 -15.28 -12.98
CA ARG A 691 -3.93 -13.84 -13.26
C ARG A 691 -3.82 -12.96 -12.01
N VAL A 692 -3.79 -13.56 -10.82
CA VAL A 692 -3.60 -12.81 -9.57
C VAL A 692 -2.20 -12.22 -9.54
N TRP A 693 -2.13 -10.93 -9.22
CA TRP A 693 -0.90 -10.17 -9.09
C TRP A 693 -0.87 -9.47 -7.73
N ALA A 694 0.32 -9.30 -7.15
CA ALA A 694 0.52 -8.52 -5.93
C ALA A 694 1.84 -7.74 -5.96
N ASP A 695 1.85 -6.56 -5.35
CA ASP A 695 3.02 -5.70 -5.12
C ASP A 695 3.06 -5.19 -3.68
N ASN A 696 4.23 -5.16 -3.07
CA ASN A 696 4.43 -4.53 -1.78
C ASN A 696 4.93 -3.11 -2.00
N HIS A 697 4.12 -2.14 -1.56
CA HIS A 697 4.43 -0.72 -1.61
C HIS A 697 4.98 -0.26 -0.26
N LEU A 698 6.12 0.44 -0.30
CA LEU A 698 6.63 1.14 0.88
C LEU A 698 5.70 2.31 1.24
N VAL A 699 5.37 2.43 2.52
CA VAL A 699 4.61 3.55 3.06
C VAL A 699 5.58 4.70 3.33
N LEU A 700 5.94 5.44 2.29
CA LEU A 700 7.00 6.43 2.34
C LEU A 700 6.60 7.68 3.13
N GLN A 701 7.51 8.21 3.94
CA GLN A 701 7.31 9.48 4.67
C GLN A 701 7.47 10.73 3.80
N SER A 702 7.81 10.55 2.51
CA SER A 702 7.98 11.64 1.55
C SER A 702 6.70 11.97 0.76
N VAL A 703 5.59 11.31 1.08
CA VAL A 703 4.28 11.57 0.45
C VAL A 703 3.60 12.77 1.14
N ALA A 704 2.57 13.32 0.52
CA ALA A 704 1.81 14.42 1.13
C ALA A 704 0.96 13.91 2.29
N ASP A 705 0.82 14.69 3.35
CA ASP A 705 0.00 14.29 4.50
C ASP A 705 -1.50 14.23 4.15
N ASP A 706 -2.18 13.20 4.66
CA ASP A 706 -3.64 13.16 4.75
C ASP A 706 -4.11 14.10 5.88
N PRO A 707 -4.81 15.21 5.57
CA PRO A 707 -5.22 16.19 6.56
C PRO A 707 -6.28 15.67 7.55
N GLU A 708 -7.03 14.62 7.23
CA GLU A 708 -7.98 13.99 8.16
C GLU A 708 -7.20 13.16 9.19
N MET A 709 -6.31 12.30 8.74
CA MET A 709 -5.45 11.50 9.61
C MET A 709 -4.57 12.35 10.53
N VAL A 710 -4.01 13.45 10.02
CA VAL A 710 -3.22 14.40 10.83
C VAL A 710 -4.02 14.88 12.04
N GLN A 711 -5.31 15.20 11.87
CA GLN A 711 -6.15 15.70 12.98
C GLN A 711 -6.35 14.63 14.06
N VAL A 712 -6.51 13.37 13.67
CA VAL A 712 -6.66 12.24 14.60
C VAL A 712 -5.38 11.99 15.39
N VAL A 713 -4.23 11.94 14.70
CA VAL A 713 -2.94 11.75 15.37
C VAL A 713 -2.64 12.92 16.32
N GLU A 714 -2.85 14.18 15.90
CA GLU A 714 -2.64 15.36 16.75
C GLU A 714 -3.58 15.38 17.97
N LYS A 715 -4.82 14.89 17.84
CA LYS A 715 -5.78 14.77 18.96
C LYS A 715 -5.19 13.90 20.08
N TRP A 716 -4.71 12.72 19.73
CA TRP A 716 -4.19 11.75 20.70
C TRP A 716 -2.82 12.16 21.25
N GLN A 717 -1.94 12.71 20.41
CA GLN A 717 -0.68 13.32 20.84
C GLN A 717 -0.89 14.42 21.89
N ALA A 718 -1.87 15.31 21.66
CA ALA A 718 -2.16 16.38 22.61
C ALA A 718 -2.57 15.83 23.98
N LYS A 719 -3.36 14.74 24.03
CA LYS A 719 -3.75 14.09 25.29
C LYS A 719 -2.55 13.39 25.95
N ALA A 720 -1.74 12.66 25.18
CA ALA A 720 -0.59 11.90 25.68
C ALA A 720 0.53 12.80 26.24
N SER A 721 0.75 13.97 25.63
CA SER A 721 1.85 14.90 25.97
C SER A 721 1.88 15.35 27.44
N VAL A 722 0.75 15.26 28.15
CA VAL A 722 0.66 15.58 29.58
C VAL A 722 1.49 14.62 30.43
N LEU A 723 1.55 13.36 30.05
CA LEU A 723 2.29 12.31 30.77
C LEU A 723 3.63 11.99 30.11
N ALA A 724 3.71 12.05 28.77
CA ALA A 724 4.87 11.64 27.99
C ALA A 724 6.20 12.21 28.54
N GLY A 725 6.33 13.54 28.57
CA GLY A 725 7.55 14.25 28.96
C GLY A 725 7.81 14.33 30.47
N ARG A 726 7.09 13.58 31.31
CA ARG A 726 7.38 13.55 32.76
C ARG A 726 8.69 12.79 32.97
N VAL A 727 9.73 13.47 33.45
CA VAL A 727 10.98 12.81 33.85
C VAL A 727 10.71 11.88 35.05
N VAL A 728 11.13 10.61 34.90
CA VAL A 728 10.98 9.53 35.87
C VAL A 728 12.30 8.95 36.35
N GLY A 729 13.43 9.36 35.79
CA GLY A 729 14.76 8.92 36.25
C GLY A 729 15.88 9.52 35.43
N THR A 730 17.10 9.02 35.64
CA THR A 730 18.26 9.40 34.82
C THR A 730 19.22 8.23 34.59
N VAL A 731 19.84 8.18 33.41
CA VAL A 731 20.91 7.26 33.02
C VAL A 731 22.22 8.02 32.78
N ALA A 732 23.35 7.36 33.06
CA ALA A 732 24.71 7.92 32.91
C ALA A 732 25.48 7.33 31.71
N GLU A 733 25.00 6.22 31.15
CA GLU A 733 25.46 5.60 29.90
C GLU A 733 24.29 4.85 29.24
N ASP A 734 24.48 4.45 27.99
CA ASP A 734 23.46 3.74 27.23
C ASP A 734 23.18 2.35 27.82
N ILE A 735 21.90 2.02 28.01
CA ILE A 735 21.42 0.71 28.49
C ILE A 735 20.64 0.06 27.35
N THR A 736 21.26 -0.90 26.67
CA THR A 736 20.76 -1.47 25.42
C THR A 736 19.93 -2.74 25.60
N GLY A 737 18.81 -2.83 24.87
CA GLY A 737 17.99 -4.03 24.67
C GLY A 737 18.41 -4.82 23.42
N ASP A 738 17.50 -5.61 22.84
CA ASP A 738 17.75 -6.52 21.71
C ASP A 738 17.66 -5.84 20.33
N SER A 739 18.36 -4.72 20.12
CA SER A 739 18.27 -3.91 18.88
C SER A 739 18.60 -4.64 17.57
N SER A 740 19.14 -5.86 17.64
CA SER A 740 19.40 -6.74 16.49
C SER A 740 18.28 -7.75 16.19
N GLY A 741 17.21 -7.79 16.98
CA GLY A 741 16.17 -8.81 16.96
C GLY A 741 16.63 -10.19 17.48
N ASN A 742 17.89 -10.32 17.91
CA ASN A 742 18.41 -11.53 18.52
C ASN A 742 18.02 -11.60 20.00
N ARG A 743 16.99 -12.38 20.31
CA ARG A 743 16.50 -12.60 21.68
C ARG A 743 17.24 -13.69 22.45
N GLY A 744 18.28 -14.27 21.85
CA GLY A 744 19.07 -15.35 22.44
C GLY A 744 20.31 -14.91 23.22
N ILE A 745 20.46 -13.62 23.48
CA ILE A 745 21.64 -13.02 24.15
C ILE A 745 21.23 -12.34 25.46
N GLU A 746 22.16 -12.27 26.42
CA GLU A 746 22.02 -11.40 27.59
C GLU A 746 21.99 -9.93 27.15
N THR A 747 21.10 -9.13 27.73
CA THR A 747 21.05 -7.69 27.46
C THR A 747 21.05 -6.91 28.78
N PRO A 748 21.81 -5.79 28.88
CA PRO A 748 21.85 -4.99 30.09
C PRO A 748 20.49 -4.39 30.43
N MET A 749 19.62 -4.15 29.44
CA MET A 749 18.26 -3.65 29.69
C MET A 749 17.37 -4.72 30.35
N ALA A 750 17.43 -5.99 29.93
CA ALA A 750 16.67 -7.06 30.58
C ALA A 750 17.13 -7.30 32.02
N ASP A 751 18.43 -7.19 32.29
CA ASP A 751 18.98 -7.25 33.64
C ASP A 751 18.52 -6.08 34.52
N LEU A 752 18.47 -4.86 33.96
CA LEU A 752 17.97 -3.68 34.68
C LEU A 752 16.49 -3.85 35.03
N VAL A 753 15.68 -4.38 34.11
CA VAL A 753 14.27 -4.67 34.38
C VAL A 753 14.16 -5.76 35.44
N ALA A 754 14.97 -6.81 35.40
CA ALA A 754 15.01 -7.81 36.45
C ALA A 754 15.38 -7.19 37.82
N ASP A 755 16.30 -6.21 37.85
CA ASP A 755 16.62 -5.43 39.06
C ASP A 755 15.43 -4.62 39.57
N ALA A 756 14.70 -3.95 38.68
CA ALA A 756 13.50 -3.19 39.01
C ALA A 756 12.41 -4.09 39.62
N ILE A 757 12.17 -5.26 39.01
CA ILE A 757 11.23 -6.27 39.52
C ILE A 757 11.69 -6.74 40.91
N LEU A 758 12.97 -7.07 41.09
CA LEU A 758 13.49 -7.51 42.39
C LEU A 758 13.33 -6.40 43.45
N ALA A 759 13.66 -5.16 43.12
CA ALA A 759 13.54 -4.03 44.03
C ALA A 759 12.10 -3.86 44.52
N ALA A 760 11.12 -3.94 43.62
CA ALA A 760 9.70 -3.82 43.93
C ALA A 760 9.11 -5.00 44.74
N THR A 761 9.79 -6.16 44.76
CA THR A 761 9.26 -7.40 45.38
C THR A 761 10.12 -7.94 46.53
N SER A 762 11.26 -7.31 46.83
CA SER A 762 12.24 -7.80 47.81
C SER A 762 11.82 -7.61 49.28
N ALA A 763 10.97 -6.64 49.58
CA ALA A 763 10.50 -6.43 50.95
C ALA A 763 9.60 -7.60 51.38
N PRO A 764 9.66 -8.07 52.65
CA PRO A 764 8.85 -9.18 53.11
C PRO A 764 7.34 -9.03 52.87
N GLU A 765 6.83 -7.81 52.97
CA GLU A 765 5.44 -7.44 52.70
C GLU A 765 5.06 -7.40 51.21
N ASP A 766 6.04 -7.30 50.32
CA ASP A 766 5.85 -7.17 48.86
C ASP A 766 6.22 -8.46 48.10
N GLY A 767 6.62 -9.51 48.83
CA GLY A 767 6.93 -10.82 48.26
C GLY A 767 8.16 -11.48 48.88
N GLY A 768 9.11 -10.70 49.39
CA GLY A 768 10.37 -11.20 49.97
C GLY A 768 11.32 -11.81 48.93
N ALA A 769 11.23 -11.40 47.67
CA ALA A 769 12.00 -11.95 46.56
C ALA A 769 13.51 -11.79 46.76
N GLN A 770 14.26 -12.79 46.29
CA GLN A 770 15.72 -12.88 46.37
C GLN A 770 16.39 -12.93 45.00
N ILE A 771 15.65 -13.36 43.98
CA ILE A 771 16.08 -13.53 42.58
C ILE A 771 14.92 -13.04 41.73
N SER A 772 15.20 -12.34 40.64
CA SER A 772 14.20 -11.98 39.63
C SER A 772 14.66 -12.32 38.22
N PHE A 773 13.69 -12.60 37.35
CA PHE A 773 13.88 -12.93 35.93
C PHE A 773 12.98 -12.08 35.03
N MET A 774 13.54 -11.65 33.90
CA MET A 774 12.83 -10.95 32.82
C MET A 774 13.18 -11.60 31.47
N ASN A 775 12.18 -11.98 30.67
CA ASN A 775 12.43 -12.46 29.31
C ASN A 775 12.83 -11.29 28.40
N VAL A 776 13.87 -11.48 27.58
CA VAL A 776 14.34 -10.44 26.65
C VAL A 776 13.23 -9.98 25.70
N GLY A 777 12.31 -10.88 25.31
CA GLY A 777 11.18 -10.54 24.43
C GLY A 777 10.15 -9.57 25.02
N GLY A 778 10.09 -9.47 26.35
CA GLY A 778 9.23 -8.53 27.08
C GLY A 778 9.84 -7.13 27.24
N VAL A 779 11.10 -6.94 26.84
CA VAL A 779 11.79 -5.63 26.86
C VAL A 779 11.79 -5.07 25.44
N ARG A 780 11.18 -3.90 25.23
CA ARG A 780 10.86 -3.41 23.88
C ARG A 780 11.69 -2.22 23.41
N ALA A 781 12.43 -1.58 24.31
CA ALA A 781 13.29 -0.45 23.98
C ALA A 781 14.59 -0.45 24.79
N SER A 782 15.54 0.38 24.33
CA SER A 782 16.76 0.74 25.05
C SER A 782 16.60 2.13 25.67
N LEU A 783 17.47 2.48 26.61
CA LEU A 783 17.60 3.85 27.14
C LEU A 783 18.95 4.42 26.74
N PHE A 784 18.98 5.48 25.94
CA PHE A 784 20.23 6.12 25.49
C PHE A 784 20.42 7.48 26.16
N VAL A 785 21.67 7.84 26.49
CA VAL A 785 21.98 9.13 27.13
C VAL A 785 21.65 10.31 26.22
N ASP A 786 21.91 10.15 24.92
CA ASP A 786 21.71 11.21 23.93
C ASP A 786 20.31 11.16 23.28
N GLN A 787 19.41 10.28 23.75
CA GLN A 787 18.02 10.26 23.31
C GLN A 787 17.27 11.42 23.96
N ILE A 788 16.56 12.18 23.13
CA ILE A 788 15.67 13.25 23.55
C ILE A 788 14.34 13.00 22.83
N SER A 789 13.43 12.32 23.51
CA SER A 789 12.09 11.95 23.02
C SER A 789 11.10 13.10 23.19
N ASN A 790 11.28 13.97 24.18
CA ASN A 790 10.42 15.13 24.42
C ASN A 790 11.23 16.44 24.52
N ALA A 791 11.45 16.93 25.73
CA ALA A 791 12.13 18.20 26.04
C ALA A 791 13.03 18.11 27.28
N GLU A 792 13.35 16.89 27.67
CA GLU A 792 14.23 16.51 28.77
C GLU A 792 15.71 16.81 28.45
N ASP A 793 16.53 16.88 29.49
CA ASP A 793 17.98 17.05 29.35
C ASP A 793 18.65 15.68 29.02
N PRO A 794 19.80 15.63 28.32
CA PRO A 794 20.50 14.38 28.05
C PRO A 794 20.75 13.54 29.31
N GLY A 795 20.41 12.26 29.23
CA GLY A 795 20.45 11.30 30.33
C GLY A 795 19.24 11.36 31.26
N GLU A 796 18.28 12.26 31.09
CA GLU A 796 16.96 12.12 31.73
C GLU A 796 16.14 11.05 31.00
N VAL A 797 15.36 10.29 31.78
CA VAL A 797 14.43 9.28 31.26
C VAL A 797 13.03 9.75 31.53
N THR A 798 12.20 9.80 30.49
CA THR A 798 10.80 10.20 30.54
C THR A 798 9.85 9.02 30.77
N TYR A 799 8.61 9.30 31.13
CA TYR A 799 7.58 8.27 31.31
C TYR A 799 7.30 7.51 30.00
N GLN A 800 7.31 8.21 28.86
CA GLN A 800 7.20 7.58 27.54
C GLN A 800 8.35 6.60 27.27
N GLU A 801 9.59 6.98 27.57
CA GLU A 801 10.75 6.10 27.39
C GLU A 801 10.68 4.87 28.30
N ALA A 802 10.23 5.04 29.56
CA ALA A 802 9.99 3.92 30.45
C ALA A 802 8.87 3.00 29.94
N TYR A 803 7.78 3.56 29.40
CA TYR A 803 6.70 2.78 28.78
C TYR A 803 7.22 1.97 27.59
N ASN A 804 8.00 2.59 26.70
CA ASN A 804 8.55 1.92 25.52
C ASN A 804 9.46 0.75 25.90
N VAL A 805 10.02 0.70 27.12
CA VAL A 805 10.74 -0.47 27.63
C VAL A 805 9.78 -1.59 28.02
N MET A 806 8.69 -1.29 28.73
CA MET A 806 7.71 -2.25 29.26
C MET A 806 6.26 -1.83 28.94
N PRO A 807 5.75 -2.11 27.73
CA PRO A 807 4.45 -1.59 27.28
C PRO A 807 3.25 -2.49 27.62
N PHE A 808 3.47 -3.63 28.28
CA PHE A 808 2.47 -4.71 28.37
C PHE A 808 1.54 -4.65 29.60
N GLY A 809 1.86 -3.85 30.62
CA GLY A 809 1.03 -3.73 31.82
C GLY A 809 0.92 -5.02 32.66
N ASN A 810 1.96 -5.86 32.64
CA ASN A 810 1.95 -7.12 33.40
C ASN A 810 1.97 -6.86 34.91
N LEU A 811 1.49 -7.83 35.69
CA LEU A 811 1.65 -7.83 37.14
C LEU A 811 2.95 -8.52 37.55
N LEU A 812 3.69 -7.91 38.47
CA LEU A 812 4.79 -8.59 39.14
C LEU A 812 4.25 -9.68 40.07
N VAL A 813 4.95 -10.80 40.15
CA VAL A 813 4.59 -11.89 41.05
C VAL A 813 5.82 -12.47 41.74
N SER A 814 5.61 -13.07 42.91
CA SER A 814 6.64 -13.79 43.66
C SER A 814 6.18 -15.21 44.01
N ILE A 815 7.07 -16.18 43.79
CA ILE A 815 6.85 -17.62 44.00
C ILE A 815 8.04 -18.26 44.71
N ASP A 816 7.78 -19.34 45.44
CA ASP A 816 8.80 -20.19 46.03
C ASP A 816 9.22 -21.25 45.03
N MET A 817 10.52 -21.29 44.71
CA MET A 817 11.12 -22.26 43.79
C MET A 817 12.33 -22.94 44.43
N THR A 818 12.53 -24.22 44.13
CA THR A 818 13.77 -24.92 44.48
C THR A 818 14.91 -24.55 43.55
N GLY A 819 16.17 -24.72 43.98
CA GLY A 819 17.33 -24.51 43.10
C GLY A 819 17.28 -25.37 41.82
N GLU A 820 16.71 -26.58 41.88
CA GLU A 820 16.49 -27.45 40.72
C GLU A 820 15.43 -26.89 39.76
N GLN A 821 14.35 -26.30 40.28
CA GLN A 821 13.33 -25.63 39.46
C GLN A 821 13.89 -24.37 38.79
N ILE A 822 14.70 -23.58 39.51
CA ILE A 822 15.40 -22.42 38.91
C ILE A 822 16.29 -22.87 37.76
N LYS A 823 17.08 -23.93 37.94
CA LYS A 823 17.89 -24.51 36.86
C LYS A 823 17.00 -24.95 35.69
N THR A 824 15.85 -25.56 35.96
CA THR A 824 14.90 -25.98 34.92
C THR A 824 14.43 -24.80 34.07
N VAL A 825 14.04 -23.69 34.70
CA VAL A 825 13.67 -22.44 34.00
C VAL A 825 14.82 -21.94 33.12
N LEU A 826 16.06 -21.92 33.63
CA LEU A 826 17.22 -21.49 32.82
C LEU A 826 17.47 -22.41 31.62
N GLU A 827 17.25 -23.71 31.74
CA GLU A 827 17.36 -24.64 30.61
C GLU A 827 16.24 -24.43 29.58
N GLN A 828 15.06 -23.95 30.01
CA GLN A 828 13.93 -23.62 29.14
C GLN A 828 14.15 -22.36 28.30
N GLN A 829 15.22 -21.61 28.51
CA GLN A 829 15.64 -20.57 27.57
C GLN A 829 15.85 -21.16 26.17
N TYR A 830 16.35 -22.42 26.10
CA TYR A 830 16.49 -23.16 24.85
C TYR A 830 15.38 -24.19 24.64
N GLN A 831 14.52 -23.93 23.65
CA GLN A 831 13.43 -24.81 23.24
C GLN A 831 13.50 -25.04 21.73
N PRO A 832 14.10 -26.15 21.28
CA PRO A 832 14.12 -26.53 19.87
C PRO A 832 12.80 -27.23 19.49
N VAL A 833 11.67 -26.64 19.87
CA VAL A 833 10.34 -27.18 19.57
C VAL A 833 9.78 -26.55 18.29
N PRO A 834 8.96 -27.29 17.52
CA PRO A 834 8.28 -26.77 16.34
C PRO A 834 7.52 -25.46 16.63
N ASP A 835 6.89 -25.35 17.80
CA ASP A 835 6.08 -24.20 18.22
C ASP A 835 6.86 -22.87 18.40
N ARG A 836 8.20 -22.89 18.41
CA ARG A 836 9.05 -21.68 18.39
C ARG A 836 9.71 -21.40 17.04
N SER A 837 9.32 -22.17 16.00
CA SER A 837 9.58 -22.21 14.54
C SER A 837 10.69 -21.38 13.85
N SER A 838 11.31 -20.38 14.50
CA SER A 838 12.42 -19.56 13.98
C SER A 838 13.45 -19.11 15.04
N ARG A 839 13.15 -19.19 16.34
CA ARG A 839 13.99 -18.68 17.43
C ARG A 839 14.09 -19.69 18.59
N PRO A 840 15.00 -20.68 18.50
CA PRO A 840 15.09 -21.75 19.50
C PRO A 840 15.62 -21.28 20.86
N MET A 841 16.09 -20.03 20.98
CA MET A 841 16.61 -19.44 22.21
C MET A 841 15.88 -18.14 22.53
N LEU A 842 15.43 -18.03 23.78
CA LEU A 842 14.93 -16.80 24.40
C LEU A 842 15.63 -16.65 25.75
N ALA A 843 16.54 -15.69 25.84
CA ALA A 843 17.30 -15.44 27.05
C ALA A 843 16.44 -14.77 28.14
N LEU A 844 16.83 -15.00 29.39
CA LEU A 844 16.33 -14.33 30.57
C LEU A 844 17.42 -13.37 31.10
N GLY A 845 17.07 -12.10 31.24
CA GLY A 845 17.78 -11.20 32.13
C GLY A 845 17.60 -11.64 33.58
N VAL A 846 18.63 -11.46 34.39
CA VAL A 846 18.69 -11.92 35.78
C VAL A 846 19.02 -10.77 36.71
N SER A 847 18.42 -10.71 37.89
CA SER A 847 18.65 -9.62 38.85
C SER A 847 20.05 -9.62 39.49
N ASP A 848 20.47 -8.47 40.01
CA ASP A 848 21.74 -8.27 40.69
C ASP A 848 21.92 -9.29 41.82
N GLY A 849 23.14 -9.80 41.90
CA GLY A 849 23.51 -10.87 42.81
C GLY A 849 23.23 -12.29 42.30
N PHE A 850 22.43 -12.51 41.25
CA PHE A 850 22.27 -13.85 40.64
C PHE A 850 23.17 -14.00 39.40
N THR A 851 23.91 -15.10 39.30
CA THR A 851 24.76 -15.41 38.15
C THR A 851 24.70 -16.89 37.78
N TYR A 852 25.00 -17.22 36.51
CA TYR A 852 25.18 -18.59 36.05
C TYR A 852 26.09 -18.67 34.81
N THR A 853 26.49 -19.87 34.42
CA THR A 853 27.22 -20.16 33.19
C THR A 853 26.30 -20.87 32.20
N TRP A 854 26.31 -20.43 30.94
CA TRP A 854 25.64 -21.06 29.80
C TRP A 854 26.65 -21.73 28.86
N ASP A 855 26.43 -23.00 28.51
CA ASP A 855 27.21 -23.72 27.50
C ASP A 855 26.27 -24.42 26.51
N ALA A 856 26.05 -23.78 25.36
CA ALA A 856 25.19 -24.29 24.29
C ALA A 856 25.67 -25.62 23.68
N THR A 857 26.92 -26.03 23.93
CA THR A 857 27.46 -27.31 23.45
C THR A 857 27.04 -28.49 24.32
N GLN A 858 26.53 -28.24 25.53
CA GLN A 858 26.03 -29.29 26.40
C GLN A 858 24.63 -29.79 25.95
N PRO A 859 24.28 -31.04 26.33
CA PRO A 859 22.91 -31.54 26.15
C PRO A 859 21.87 -30.63 26.82
N GLN A 860 20.66 -30.57 26.26
CA GLN A 860 19.53 -29.88 26.91
C GLN A 860 19.32 -30.43 28.32
N GLY A 861 19.15 -29.54 29.30
CA GLY A 861 19.10 -29.91 30.71
C GLY A 861 20.46 -29.88 31.41
N GLU A 862 21.57 -29.64 30.70
CA GLU A 862 22.92 -29.46 31.25
C GLU A 862 23.62 -28.18 30.76
N ARG A 863 22.90 -27.29 30.07
CA ARG A 863 23.48 -26.06 29.51
C ARG A 863 23.67 -24.96 30.54
N ALA A 864 22.82 -24.90 31.57
CA ALA A 864 22.95 -23.97 32.68
C ALA A 864 23.71 -24.62 33.84
N SER A 865 24.78 -23.98 34.30
CA SER A 865 25.64 -24.46 35.40
C SER A 865 26.17 -23.32 36.26
N ASN A 866 26.86 -23.63 37.35
CA ASN A 866 27.48 -22.65 38.26
C ASN A 866 26.54 -21.56 38.80
N LEU A 867 25.25 -21.88 38.98
CA LEU A 867 24.25 -20.95 39.54
C LEU A 867 24.71 -20.46 40.93
N ALA A 868 24.74 -19.15 41.14
CA ALA A 868 25.11 -18.54 42.41
C ALA A 868 24.23 -17.33 42.74
N LEU A 869 23.91 -17.18 44.03
CA LEU A 869 23.26 -16.00 44.59
C LEU A 869 24.21 -15.32 45.59
N ASN A 870 24.57 -14.06 45.33
CA ASN A 870 25.55 -13.28 46.06
C ASN A 870 26.89 -14.03 46.23
N GLY A 871 27.32 -14.71 45.16
CA GLY A 871 28.53 -15.55 45.14
C GLY A 871 28.43 -16.86 45.91
N THR A 872 27.28 -17.18 46.50
CA THR A 872 27.02 -18.47 47.16
C THR A 872 26.36 -19.42 46.16
N PRO A 873 26.93 -20.61 45.91
CA PRO A 873 26.31 -21.58 45.01
C PRO A 873 24.88 -21.91 45.43
N ILE A 874 23.96 -21.99 44.46
CA ILE A 874 22.58 -22.41 44.67
C ILE A 874 22.58 -23.89 45.06
N ASP A 875 21.90 -24.23 46.17
CA ASP A 875 21.63 -25.60 46.57
C ASP A 875 20.39 -26.09 45.81
N PRO A 876 20.49 -27.16 44.98
CA PRO A 876 19.36 -27.67 44.21
C PRO A 876 18.11 -27.97 45.04
N ALA A 877 18.27 -28.37 46.31
CA ALA A 877 17.15 -28.74 47.17
C ALA A 877 16.64 -27.60 48.07
N ALA A 878 17.37 -26.47 48.14
CA ALA A 878 16.93 -25.32 48.92
C ALA A 878 15.86 -24.53 48.17
N THR A 879 14.95 -23.91 48.93
CA THR A 879 13.92 -23.01 48.41
C THR A 879 14.42 -21.57 48.41
N TYR A 880 14.14 -20.87 47.33
CA TYR A 880 14.43 -19.46 47.11
C TYR A 880 13.13 -18.76 46.72
N ARG A 881 13.00 -17.50 47.13
CA ARG A 881 11.90 -16.65 46.70
C ARG A 881 12.28 -15.98 45.38
N VAL A 882 11.53 -16.26 44.32
CA VAL A 882 11.79 -15.79 42.96
C VAL A 882 10.66 -14.89 42.52
N SER A 883 10.97 -13.73 41.94
CA SER A 883 9.99 -12.86 41.28
C SER A 883 10.15 -12.82 39.77
N THR A 884 9.05 -12.52 39.08
CA THR A 884 8.98 -12.36 37.62
C THR A 884 7.63 -11.73 37.25
N LEU A 885 7.28 -11.68 35.97
CA LEU A 885 5.97 -11.25 35.48
C LEU A 885 4.94 -12.39 35.59
N ASN A 886 3.66 -12.07 35.81
CA ASN A 886 2.58 -13.07 35.80
C ASN A 886 2.55 -13.87 34.49
N PHE A 887 2.83 -13.23 33.35
CA PHE A 887 3.01 -13.89 32.06
C PHE A 887 3.97 -15.09 32.13
N LEU A 888 5.20 -14.89 32.61
CA LEU A 888 6.18 -15.96 32.75
C LEU A 888 5.77 -16.96 33.83
N GLN A 889 5.19 -16.48 34.93
CA GLN A 889 4.75 -17.35 36.02
C GLN A 889 3.67 -18.33 35.60
N GLU A 890 2.74 -17.90 34.74
CA GLU A 890 1.66 -18.72 34.19
C GLU A 890 2.17 -19.67 33.08
N GLY A 891 3.45 -19.59 32.71
CA GLY A 891 4.10 -20.47 31.73
C GLY A 891 4.20 -19.88 30.33
N GLY A 892 3.95 -18.58 30.19
CA GLY A 892 4.19 -17.81 28.97
C GLY A 892 5.62 -18.01 28.45
N ASP A 893 5.79 -17.84 27.14
CA ASP A 893 7.03 -18.14 26.43
C ASP A 893 7.53 -19.59 26.67
N LEU A 894 6.65 -20.54 27.00
CA LEU A 894 7.01 -21.94 27.31
C LEU A 894 7.94 -22.10 28.54
N PHE A 895 8.02 -21.11 29.44
CA PHE A 895 8.74 -21.23 30.71
C PHE A 895 7.90 -21.96 31.78
N THR A 896 7.48 -23.19 31.46
CA THR A 896 6.56 -23.96 32.31
C THR A 896 7.14 -24.28 33.70
N GLY A 897 8.46 -24.19 33.88
CA GLY A 897 9.11 -24.39 35.18
C GLY A 897 8.63 -23.39 36.23
N PHE A 898 8.20 -22.18 35.84
CA PHE A 898 7.61 -21.23 36.78
C PHE A 898 6.24 -21.65 37.30
N THR A 899 5.46 -22.44 36.54
CA THR A 899 4.13 -22.92 36.96
C THR A 899 4.19 -23.88 38.15
N GLU A 900 5.35 -24.48 38.40
CA GLU A 900 5.58 -25.35 39.55
C GLU A 900 5.92 -24.57 40.84
N GLY A 901 6.10 -23.24 40.73
CA GLY A 901 6.30 -22.36 41.86
C GLY A 901 5.12 -22.40 42.83
N THR A 902 5.42 -22.27 44.12
CA THR A 902 4.39 -22.29 45.17
C THR A 902 4.30 -20.96 45.90
N ASN A 903 3.29 -20.78 46.75
CA ASN A 903 3.12 -19.55 47.55
C ASN A 903 3.08 -18.27 46.68
N LEU A 904 2.35 -18.32 45.56
CA LEU A 904 2.15 -17.18 44.66
C LEU A 904 1.64 -15.95 45.42
N MET A 905 2.29 -14.83 45.20
CA MET A 905 1.91 -13.52 45.71
C MET A 905 1.99 -12.51 44.57
N GLY A 906 0.91 -11.77 44.35
CA GLY A 906 0.89 -10.66 43.39
C GLY A 906 1.57 -9.41 43.96
N GLY A 907 2.12 -8.62 43.06
CA GLY A 907 2.80 -7.35 43.31
C GLY A 907 2.21 -6.22 42.45
N PRO A 908 2.93 -5.11 42.32
CA PRO A 908 2.50 -3.98 41.49
C PRO A 908 2.57 -4.32 39.99
N GLU A 909 2.05 -3.41 39.17
CA GLU A 909 2.20 -3.43 37.71
C GLU A 909 3.65 -3.07 37.30
N ASP A 910 4.09 -3.63 36.18
CA ASP A 910 5.49 -3.68 35.76
C ASP A 910 6.06 -2.31 35.36
N LEU A 911 5.34 -1.49 34.58
CA LEU A 911 5.75 -0.13 34.28
C LEU A 911 5.81 0.74 35.54
N ALA A 912 4.82 0.66 36.42
CA ALA A 912 4.83 1.38 37.69
C ALA A 912 6.04 1.01 38.54
N ALA A 913 6.42 -0.26 38.57
CA ALA A 913 7.63 -0.73 39.25
C ALA A 913 8.91 -0.19 38.61
N LEU A 914 9.02 -0.22 37.28
CA LEU A 914 10.16 0.34 36.55
C LEU A 914 10.29 1.86 36.78
N VAL A 915 9.19 2.60 36.64
CA VAL A 915 9.14 4.05 36.89
C VAL A 915 9.56 4.36 38.32
N GLN A 916 9.11 3.59 39.31
CA GLN A 916 9.54 3.79 40.69
C GLN A 916 11.05 3.50 40.85
N TYR A 917 11.55 2.44 40.24
CA TYR A 917 12.97 2.08 40.29
C TYR A 917 13.88 3.15 39.66
N LEU A 918 13.49 3.69 38.50
CA LEU A 918 14.17 4.79 37.82
C LEU A 918 14.21 6.07 38.70
N ASN A 919 13.12 6.35 39.43
CA ASN A 919 13.06 7.51 40.33
C ASN A 919 13.99 7.35 41.53
N ASP A 920 14.05 6.13 42.10
CA ASP A 920 14.82 5.85 43.31
C ASP A 920 16.33 5.72 43.04
N ASN A 921 16.73 5.49 41.78
CA ASN A 921 18.11 5.26 41.37
C ASN A 921 18.55 6.23 40.27
N PRO A 922 18.92 7.48 40.60
CA PRO A 922 19.40 8.43 39.60
C PRO A 922 20.82 8.09 39.11
N GLY A 923 21.05 8.26 37.81
CA GLY A 923 22.34 8.06 37.15
C GLY A 923 22.67 6.59 36.94
N LEU A 924 21.67 5.79 36.57
CA LEU A 924 21.84 4.36 36.29
C LEU A 924 22.87 4.13 35.19
N THR A 925 23.66 3.09 35.37
CA THR A 925 24.63 2.59 34.37
C THR A 925 24.17 1.24 33.86
N ALA A 926 24.65 0.81 32.70
CA ALA A 926 24.33 -0.49 32.17
C ALA A 926 24.77 -1.59 33.17
N PRO A 927 23.88 -2.52 33.54
CA PRO A 927 24.31 -3.74 34.22
C PRO A 927 25.43 -4.44 33.43
N GLY A 928 26.46 -4.91 34.12
CA GLY A 928 27.50 -5.73 33.51
C GLY A 928 27.10 -7.20 33.47
N ASP A 929 27.70 -7.96 32.55
CA ASP A 929 27.40 -9.38 32.31
C ASP A 929 27.27 -10.20 33.61
N ARG A 930 26.13 -10.86 33.76
CA ARG A 930 25.78 -11.77 34.87
C ARG A 930 25.79 -13.22 34.41
N ILE A 931 25.83 -13.46 33.10
CA ILE A 931 25.75 -14.78 32.47
C ILE A 931 27.04 -15.07 31.70
N GLU A 932 27.83 -16.03 32.17
CA GLU A 932 29.05 -16.44 31.45
C GLU A 932 28.71 -17.36 30.28
N GLY A 933 29.03 -16.96 29.04
CA GLY A 933 28.95 -17.82 27.86
C GLY A 933 27.65 -17.76 27.06
N LEU A 934 26.79 -16.77 27.36
CA LEU A 934 25.58 -16.45 26.60
C LEU A 934 25.82 -15.31 25.60
#